data_AF-A0A8H6SBB4-F1
#
_entry.id   AF-A0A8H6SBB4-F1
#
_cell.length_a   1.000
_cell.length_b   1.000
_cell.length_c   1.000
_cell.angle_alpha   90.00
_cell.angle_beta   90.00
_cell.angle_gamma   90.00
#
_symmetry.space_group_name_H-M   'P 1'
#
loop_
_entity.id
_entity.type
_entity.pdbx_description
1 polymer ?
#
loop_
_entity_poly.entity_id
_entity_poly.type
_entity_poly.pdbx_seq_one_letter_code
_entity_poly.pdbx_strand_id
1 'polypeptide(L)'
;MATLHSTAGLGRFFYRGAKSNTTQYRNYCKATVDEYERLNPVDTEGMELVEATAAKQALREKAIASLGDGVLGYKPAWLAHILGGQGIQACVKCPEEARKEAKELDNRKRTGTALGKKAAEKRKRTDEQQPIPTDRPAKKSTTEDDIGPLDTFVFKGLDLPFSDFDKELIEIQAERAVVAGNLAEDIFTQPEMVQLFRLFRSRATDVLPSRRLIGGRLLDDAVKRVDKIIVKKLTSRLVGIELDGWRRFRKGVTGICANDRGKVSTLEVLETTAGRKDGEGMAAFYEETIIRVEAKFGCIVIYVVTDADGGSKKGRDLLLEKRPDLFTPSCAAHQCQLYLGDYLKTSAVAKRVSEDAIALICWINNHDKVRIIFDDSQRIISPDQNADGRVIILAYMVANLTRWTSHATAFLRLDRLERAIVSAARTSRNAIIAAQVGSAKSTEGDRLRREATAMCDLIEDRSFTFWGPLKQVIRDMEPICLATNINQQDATRPDEVLLTLAGMYLHFAAHDDDKIRDGMVKRLEKRWKDMDQSLMVLSLILNPFEILCRFGPNAPISRLKLRKLFIEVFGRVQSSPHNKDDNETKTAKREAAVMVFLEYLSTTGDWKEFMEDIETWTGDYGKDPFKVYEFMTGSSLGMTEFCKFATHLLSVVMNTAGTERLFSNLKLRLDDRRARTKIEKLAKKARVGEQIRREHAEKKLISVSESRKRHNHAAHARLLTVERYSDLLDNQDDEDETERGRQLVQGEAGWRTELARWIGMARAAELQESDDLPTPQEVSAEVRAAAAAKWTKVTLESLFKGAKPPPRPSLDEIDARADVDYLNDLADAEEDAIPHDGAVYDEADTDYRP
;
A
#
# COMPACT_ATOMS: atom_id res chain seq x y z
N MET A 1 -5.55 -4.19 47.04
CA MET A 1 -4.86 -5.50 47.04
C MET A 1 -5.88 -6.62 47.14
N ALA A 2 -6.28 -7.20 46.01
CA ALA A 2 -6.92 -8.51 45.94
C ALA A 2 -6.62 -9.11 44.56
N THR A 3 -5.48 -9.78 44.46
CA THR A 3 -5.04 -10.54 43.29
C THR A 3 -5.72 -11.91 43.27
N LEU A 4 -6.45 -12.17 42.18
CA LEU A 4 -6.42 -13.38 41.35
C LEU A 4 -6.60 -14.77 42.00
N HIS A 5 -7.68 -15.48 41.66
CA HIS A 5 -7.66 -16.58 40.68
C HIS A 5 -8.89 -17.49 40.75
N SER A 6 -9.48 -17.72 39.58
CA SER A 6 -10.35 -18.85 39.22
C SER A 6 -9.87 -20.17 39.84
N THR A 7 -10.71 -20.79 40.67
CA THR A 7 -10.62 -22.21 41.03
C THR A 7 -11.93 -22.90 40.63
N ALA A 8 -12.18 -23.00 39.32
CA ALA A 8 -13.30 -23.80 38.82
C ALA A 8 -13.06 -25.30 39.09
N GLY A 9 -13.98 -25.93 39.82
CA GLY A 9 -13.99 -27.36 40.17
C GLY A 9 -13.63 -27.66 41.65
N LEU A 10 -13.20 -28.90 41.94
CA LEU A 10 -12.89 -29.40 43.30
C LEU A 10 -11.92 -28.53 44.13
N GLY A 11 -11.11 -27.67 43.49
CA GLY A 11 -10.15 -26.80 44.19
C GLY A 11 -10.81 -25.82 45.17
N ARG A 12 -12.07 -25.45 44.95
CA ARG A 12 -12.83 -24.55 45.84
C ARG A 12 -13.04 -25.10 47.25
N PHE A 13 -12.97 -26.42 47.44
CA PHE A 13 -13.14 -27.09 48.73
C PHE A 13 -11.83 -27.21 49.54
N PHE A 14 -10.74 -26.64 49.05
CA PHE A 14 -9.44 -26.65 49.71
C PHE A 14 -8.88 -25.23 49.90
N TYR A 15 -8.16 -25.01 51.00
CA TYR A 15 -7.29 -23.86 51.20
C TYR A 15 -5.93 -24.12 50.56
N ARG A 16 -5.41 -23.14 49.82
CA ARG A 16 -4.06 -23.20 49.25
C ARG A 16 -3.04 -22.79 50.31
N GLY A 17 -2.16 -23.71 50.68
CA GLY A 17 -1.07 -23.49 51.63
C GLY A 17 0.27 -23.23 50.93
N ALA A 18 1.37 -23.50 51.63
CA ALA A 18 2.72 -23.26 51.12
C ALA A 18 3.06 -24.09 49.86
N LYS A 19 3.99 -23.60 49.05
CA LYS A 19 4.55 -24.36 47.92
C LYS A 19 5.32 -25.57 48.44
N SER A 20 5.02 -26.75 47.92
CA SER A 20 5.78 -27.99 48.17
C SER A 20 7.01 -28.12 47.26
N ASN A 21 6.97 -27.53 46.06
CA ASN A 21 8.07 -27.44 45.10
C ASN A 21 7.81 -26.27 44.11
N THR A 22 8.64 -26.12 43.06
CA THR A 22 8.54 -25.02 42.09
C THR A 22 7.19 -24.96 41.36
N THR A 23 6.44 -26.06 41.26
CA THR A 23 5.19 -26.14 40.47
C THR A 23 3.93 -26.49 41.28
N GLN A 24 4.04 -26.96 42.53
CA GLN A 24 2.90 -27.51 43.29
C GLN A 24 2.77 -26.93 44.70
N TYR A 25 1.53 -26.66 45.10
CA TYR A 25 1.15 -26.16 46.44
C TYR A 25 0.59 -27.31 47.29
N ARG A 26 0.81 -27.27 48.61
CA ARG A 26 0.05 -28.11 49.56
C ARG A 26 -1.29 -27.46 49.85
N ASN A 27 -2.35 -28.25 49.84
CA ASN A 27 -3.72 -27.82 50.01
C ASN A 27 -4.35 -28.51 51.22
N TYR A 28 -5.22 -27.80 51.95
CA TYR A 28 -5.85 -28.27 53.19
C TYR A 28 -7.37 -28.28 53.02
N CYS A 29 -8.06 -29.34 53.43
CA CYS A 29 -9.51 -29.42 53.28
C CYS A 29 -10.20 -28.35 54.15
N LYS A 30 -11.02 -27.48 53.52
CA LYS A 30 -11.68 -26.37 54.22
C LYS A 30 -12.50 -26.86 55.41
N ALA A 31 -13.34 -27.88 55.19
CA ALA A 31 -14.19 -28.42 56.26
C ALA A 31 -13.42 -28.96 57.48
N THR A 32 -12.18 -29.40 57.30
CA THR A 32 -11.35 -29.87 58.42
C THR A 32 -10.72 -28.70 59.18
N VAL A 33 -10.36 -27.63 58.46
CA VAL A 33 -9.87 -26.37 59.03
C VAL A 33 -11.00 -25.65 59.79
N ASP A 34 -12.18 -25.57 59.19
CA ASP A 34 -13.36 -24.91 59.78
C ASP A 34 -13.79 -25.60 61.08
N GLU A 35 -13.70 -26.92 61.18
CA GLU A 35 -13.99 -27.64 62.42
C GLU A 35 -12.94 -27.38 63.50
N TYR A 36 -11.66 -27.25 63.14
CA TYR A 36 -10.62 -26.86 64.08
C TYR A 36 -10.85 -25.44 64.61
N GLU A 37 -11.22 -24.51 63.75
CA GLU A 37 -11.59 -23.14 64.12
C GLU A 37 -12.81 -23.13 65.05
N ARG A 38 -13.80 -24.00 64.79
CA ARG A 38 -14.99 -24.15 65.65
C ARG A 38 -14.68 -24.74 67.03
N LEU A 39 -13.75 -25.69 67.12
CA LEU A 39 -13.36 -26.32 68.39
C LEU A 39 -12.42 -25.44 69.23
N ASN A 40 -11.79 -24.44 68.62
CA ASN A 40 -10.85 -23.52 69.26
C ASN A 40 -11.25 -22.06 68.97
N PRO A 41 -12.45 -21.61 69.39
CA PRO A 41 -12.90 -20.27 69.09
C PRO A 41 -11.97 -19.24 69.75
N VAL A 42 -11.62 -18.21 68.99
CA VAL A 42 -10.94 -17.04 69.54
C VAL A 42 -12.03 -16.06 69.96
N ASP A 43 -11.99 -15.63 71.22
CA ASP A 43 -12.84 -14.55 71.70
C ASP A 43 -12.38 -13.24 71.04
N THR A 44 -13.26 -12.66 70.23
CA THR A 44 -13.01 -11.41 69.51
C THR A 44 -13.90 -10.28 70.04
N GLU A 45 -14.57 -10.48 71.17
CA GLU A 45 -15.47 -9.48 71.74
C GLU A 45 -14.66 -8.27 72.25
N GLY A 46 -14.92 -7.09 71.68
CA GLY A 46 -14.19 -5.85 71.99
C GLY A 46 -12.93 -5.57 71.17
N MET A 47 -12.54 -6.45 70.24
CA MET A 47 -11.39 -6.22 69.34
C MET A 47 -11.76 -5.36 68.13
N GLU A 48 -10.84 -4.49 67.68
CA GLU A 48 -11.02 -3.79 66.40
C GLU A 48 -10.98 -4.78 65.22
N LEU A 49 -11.68 -4.46 64.12
CA LEU A 49 -11.88 -5.37 62.98
C LEU A 49 -10.56 -5.94 62.42
N VAL A 50 -9.51 -5.13 62.39
CA VAL A 50 -8.17 -5.53 61.89
C VAL A 50 -7.53 -6.56 62.82
N GLU A 51 -7.65 -6.36 64.13
CA GLU A 51 -7.11 -7.26 65.16
C GLU A 51 -7.90 -8.57 65.22
N ALA A 52 -9.23 -8.50 65.16
CA ALA A 52 -10.10 -9.67 65.09
C ALA A 52 -9.82 -10.52 63.83
N THR A 53 -9.51 -9.86 62.71
CA THR A 53 -9.14 -10.53 61.46
C THR A 53 -7.76 -11.20 61.57
N ALA A 54 -6.77 -10.51 62.15
CA ALA A 54 -5.44 -11.07 62.39
C ALA A 54 -5.49 -12.27 63.35
N ALA A 55 -6.31 -12.19 64.41
CA ALA A 55 -6.48 -13.28 65.37
C ALA A 55 -7.14 -14.52 64.75
N LYS A 56 -8.16 -14.32 63.89
CA LYS A 56 -8.77 -15.40 63.10
C LYS A 56 -7.80 -16.01 62.07
N GLN A 57 -6.96 -15.19 61.45
CA GLN A 57 -5.92 -15.68 60.54
C GLN A 57 -4.84 -16.50 61.26
N ALA A 58 -4.39 -16.06 62.44
CA ALA A 58 -3.45 -16.81 63.26
C ALA A 58 -4.01 -18.15 63.76
N LEU A 59 -5.31 -18.20 64.10
CA LEU A 59 -5.99 -19.46 64.41
C LEU A 59 -5.99 -20.42 63.22
N ARG A 60 -6.28 -19.90 62.02
CA ARG A 60 -6.26 -20.68 60.77
C ARG A 60 -4.88 -21.24 60.45
N GLU A 61 -3.82 -20.47 60.67
CA GLU A 61 -2.44 -20.95 60.48
C GLU A 61 -2.09 -22.05 61.49
N LYS A 62 -2.55 -21.95 62.74
CA LYS A 62 -2.44 -23.04 63.73
C LYS A 62 -3.23 -24.29 63.33
N ALA A 63 -4.43 -24.12 62.77
CA ALA A 63 -5.23 -25.23 62.24
C ALA A 63 -4.50 -25.96 61.10
N ILE A 64 -3.89 -25.19 60.19
CA ILE A 64 -3.11 -25.76 59.09
C ILE A 64 -1.88 -26.52 59.60
N ALA A 65 -1.18 -25.98 60.60
CA ALA A 65 -0.03 -26.64 61.21
C ALA A 65 -0.39 -27.95 61.95
N SER A 66 -1.57 -28.04 62.57
CA SER A 66 -2.01 -29.23 63.30
C SER A 66 -2.54 -30.36 62.41
N LEU A 67 -2.94 -30.04 61.18
CA LEU A 67 -3.48 -31.01 60.20
C LEU A 67 -2.40 -31.77 59.41
N GLY A 68 -1.11 -31.49 59.67
CA GLY A 68 0.03 -32.23 59.15
C GLY A 68 0.30 -31.99 57.66
N ASP A 69 0.83 -33.02 57.00
CA ASP A 69 1.29 -33.00 55.61
C ASP A 69 0.10 -32.91 54.63
N GLY A 70 -0.42 -31.69 54.40
CA GLY A 70 -1.58 -31.44 53.53
C GLY A 70 -1.53 -32.09 52.13
N VAL A 71 -2.67 -32.07 51.44
CA VAL A 71 -2.90 -32.76 50.15
C VAL A 71 -2.20 -32.01 49.00
N LEU A 72 -1.56 -32.72 48.08
CA LEU A 72 -0.94 -32.09 46.90
C LEU A 72 -1.99 -31.38 46.02
N GLY A 73 -1.62 -30.22 45.47
CA GLY A 73 -2.50 -29.34 44.70
C GLY A 73 -2.84 -29.77 43.27
N TYR A 74 -3.30 -31.02 43.07
CA TYR A 74 -3.77 -31.51 41.78
C TYR A 74 -4.99 -32.45 41.90
N LYS A 75 -5.79 -32.52 40.83
CA LYS A 75 -7.13 -33.15 40.84
C LYS A 75 -7.16 -34.60 41.39
N PRO A 76 -6.30 -35.54 40.95
CA PRO A 76 -6.26 -36.89 41.53
C PRO A 76 -6.01 -36.95 43.05
N ALA A 77 -5.18 -36.06 43.59
CA ALA A 77 -4.92 -36.02 45.03
C ALA A 77 -6.15 -35.54 45.82
N TRP A 78 -6.90 -34.56 45.28
CA TRP A 78 -8.17 -34.14 45.87
C TRP A 78 -9.24 -35.23 45.82
N LEU A 79 -9.32 -35.98 44.71
CA LEU A 79 -10.23 -37.13 44.58
C LEU A 79 -9.89 -38.22 45.61
N ALA A 80 -8.62 -38.56 45.77
CA ALA A 80 -8.18 -39.56 46.75
C ALA A 80 -8.46 -39.13 48.19
N HIS A 81 -8.33 -37.84 48.51
CA HIS A 81 -8.69 -37.31 49.83
C HIS A 81 -10.21 -37.35 50.08
N ILE A 82 -11.04 -36.99 49.10
CA ILE A 82 -12.51 -36.89 49.26
C ILE A 82 -13.17 -38.28 49.26
N LEU A 83 -12.77 -39.18 48.34
CA LEU A 83 -13.41 -40.47 48.11
C LEU A 83 -12.66 -41.67 48.71
N GLY A 84 -11.41 -41.48 49.13
CA GLY A 84 -10.52 -42.56 49.54
C GLY A 84 -9.80 -43.20 48.34
N GLY A 85 -8.63 -43.77 48.58
CA GLY A 85 -7.79 -44.41 47.56
C GLY A 85 -6.87 -45.48 48.15
N GLN A 86 -5.99 -46.07 47.35
CA GLN A 86 -5.02 -47.06 47.83
C GLN A 86 -4.13 -46.46 48.93
N GLY A 87 -4.38 -46.84 50.19
CA GLY A 87 -3.64 -46.37 51.36
C GLY A 87 -4.08 -45.02 51.95
N ILE A 88 -5.15 -44.39 51.43
CA ILE A 88 -5.67 -43.10 51.93
C ILE A 88 -7.15 -43.27 52.31
N GLN A 89 -7.48 -43.04 53.58
CA GLN A 89 -8.86 -43.06 54.05
C GLN A 89 -9.61 -41.82 53.59
N ALA A 90 -10.86 -42.01 53.14
CA ALA A 90 -11.72 -40.90 52.71
C ALA A 90 -11.97 -39.91 53.85
N CYS A 91 -11.92 -38.61 53.55
CA CYS A 91 -12.19 -37.58 54.53
C CYS A 91 -13.66 -37.62 54.96
N VAL A 92 -13.88 -37.95 56.23
CA VAL A 92 -15.22 -38.04 56.84
C VAL A 92 -15.93 -36.68 56.86
N LYS A 93 -15.15 -35.59 56.85
CA LYS A 93 -15.60 -34.21 57.08
C LYS A 93 -15.88 -33.41 55.81
N CYS A 94 -15.53 -33.92 54.62
CA CYS A 94 -15.86 -33.21 53.37
C CYS A 94 -17.37 -33.09 53.17
N PRO A 95 -17.87 -31.92 52.72
CA PRO A 95 -19.31 -31.70 52.50
C PRO A 95 -19.85 -32.62 51.40
N GLU A 96 -21.14 -32.92 51.47
CA GLU A 96 -21.80 -33.85 50.54
C GLU A 96 -21.70 -33.38 49.07
N GLU A 97 -21.73 -32.07 48.85
CA GLU A 97 -21.49 -31.44 47.54
C GLU A 97 -20.13 -31.81 46.96
N ALA A 98 -19.06 -31.74 47.76
CA ALA A 98 -17.71 -32.11 47.32
C ALA A 98 -17.62 -33.60 46.97
N ARG A 99 -18.33 -34.46 47.72
CA ARG A 99 -18.40 -35.90 47.44
C ARG A 99 -19.16 -36.21 46.15
N LYS A 100 -20.26 -35.50 45.88
CA LYS A 100 -21.05 -35.66 44.64
C LYS A 100 -20.24 -35.24 43.42
N GLU A 101 -19.61 -34.07 43.46
CA GLU A 101 -18.76 -33.57 42.37
C GLU A 101 -17.55 -34.48 42.13
N ALA A 102 -16.93 -35.01 43.20
CA ALA A 102 -15.85 -35.97 43.10
C ALA A 102 -16.28 -37.30 42.45
N LYS A 103 -17.47 -37.83 42.79
CA LYS A 103 -18.02 -39.07 42.20
C LYS A 103 -18.33 -38.91 40.71
N GLU A 104 -18.89 -37.77 40.31
CA GLU A 104 -19.15 -37.47 38.90
C GLU A 104 -17.86 -37.42 38.08
N LEU A 105 -16.80 -36.84 38.64
CA LEU A 105 -15.47 -36.80 38.01
C LEU A 105 -14.80 -38.17 37.94
N ASP A 106 -14.90 -39.01 38.98
CA ASP A 106 -14.37 -40.39 38.93
C ASP A 106 -15.11 -41.27 37.91
N ASN A 107 -16.44 -41.12 37.82
CA ASN A 107 -17.26 -41.85 36.85
C ASN A 107 -16.93 -41.48 35.39
N ARG A 108 -16.69 -40.19 35.10
CA ARG A 108 -16.22 -39.74 33.76
C ARG A 108 -14.87 -40.37 33.37
N LYS A 109 -14.00 -40.65 34.34
CA LYS A 109 -12.70 -41.29 34.09
C LYS A 109 -12.84 -42.78 33.76
N ARG A 110 -13.78 -43.47 34.40
CA ARG A 110 -14.08 -44.91 34.15
C ARG A 110 -14.77 -45.13 32.80
N THR A 111 -15.64 -44.22 32.36
CA THR A 111 -16.29 -44.31 31.03
C THR A 111 -15.32 -44.00 29.88
N GLY A 112 -14.34 -43.10 30.08
CA GLY A 112 -13.26 -42.84 29.12
C GLY A 112 -12.31 -44.02 28.89
N THR A 113 -12.12 -44.92 29.87
CA THR A 113 -11.28 -46.12 29.73
C THR A 113 -12.01 -47.32 29.09
N ALA A 114 -13.34 -47.33 29.07
CA ALA A 114 -14.14 -48.38 28.43
C ALA A 114 -14.22 -48.24 26.90
N LEU A 115 -14.10 -47.02 26.35
CA LEU A 115 -14.02 -46.78 24.90
C LEU A 115 -12.63 -47.09 24.31
N GLY A 116 -11.57 -47.06 25.14
CA GLY A 116 -10.20 -47.44 24.75
C GLY A 116 -9.91 -48.94 24.68
N LYS A 117 -10.75 -49.80 25.30
CA LYS A 117 -10.55 -51.26 25.31
C LYS A 117 -11.20 -52.02 24.15
N LYS A 118 -12.07 -51.40 23.33
CA LYS A 118 -12.66 -52.04 22.13
C LYS A 118 -11.81 -51.94 20.86
N ALA A 119 -10.76 -51.11 20.84
CA ALA A 119 -9.89 -50.92 19.67
C ALA A 119 -8.59 -51.76 19.69
N ALA A 120 -8.27 -52.45 20.80
CA ALA A 120 -7.03 -53.20 20.96
C ALA A 120 -7.15 -54.72 20.74
N GLU A 121 -8.34 -55.26 20.48
CA GLU A 121 -8.58 -56.72 20.43
C GLU A 121 -9.06 -57.23 19.06
N LYS A 122 -8.41 -56.78 17.98
CA LYS A 122 -8.48 -57.44 16.66
C LYS A 122 -7.26 -57.13 15.78
N ARG A 123 -6.10 -57.63 16.20
CA ARG A 123 -4.96 -57.94 15.31
C ARG A 123 -4.36 -59.30 15.69
N LYS A 124 -4.67 -60.33 14.89
CA LYS A 124 -3.93 -61.59 14.64
C LYS A 124 -4.72 -62.32 13.53
N ARG A 125 -4.39 -62.16 12.25
CA ARG A 125 -3.35 -62.81 11.42
C ARG A 125 -3.64 -64.30 11.16
N THR A 126 -4.06 -64.61 9.92
CA THR A 126 -3.69 -65.81 9.16
C THR A 126 -3.76 -65.50 7.65
N ASP A 127 -2.66 -65.83 6.98
CA ASP A 127 -2.46 -65.91 5.52
C ASP A 127 -3.34 -67.00 4.89
N GLU A 128 -3.77 -66.82 3.64
CA GLU A 128 -3.61 -67.81 2.57
C GLU A 128 -3.98 -67.24 1.16
N GLN A 129 -2.93 -67.14 0.34
CA GLN A 129 -2.77 -67.42 -1.10
C GLN A 129 -3.74 -66.87 -2.19
N GLN A 130 -3.05 -66.24 -3.18
CA GLN A 130 -3.34 -65.76 -4.54
C GLN A 130 -4.21 -66.66 -5.46
N PRO A 131 -4.76 -66.21 -6.63
CA PRO A 131 -4.05 -65.39 -7.65
C PRO A 131 -4.83 -64.31 -8.44
N ILE A 132 -4.02 -63.49 -9.13
CA ILE A 132 -4.34 -62.45 -10.12
C ILE A 132 -5.13 -63.04 -11.30
N PRO A 133 -6.12 -62.30 -11.83
CA PRO A 133 -6.12 -62.07 -13.28
C PRO A 133 -6.21 -60.60 -13.67
N THR A 134 -5.37 -60.30 -14.65
CA THR A 134 -5.40 -59.18 -15.58
C THR A 134 -6.77 -58.96 -16.20
N ASP A 135 -7.24 -57.71 -16.25
CA ASP A 135 -7.96 -57.20 -17.42
C ASP A 135 -7.98 -55.66 -17.45
N ARG A 136 -7.47 -55.10 -18.54
CA ARG A 136 -7.85 -53.76 -19.02
C ARG A 136 -9.08 -53.95 -19.90
N PRO A 137 -10.10 -53.11 -19.76
CA PRO A 137 -10.44 -52.21 -20.88
C PRO A 137 -10.89 -50.83 -20.32
N ALA A 138 -10.98 -49.72 -21.03
CA ALA A 138 -10.56 -49.24 -22.33
C ALA A 138 -10.62 -47.71 -22.21
N LYS A 139 -9.86 -47.00 -23.06
CA LYS A 139 -10.00 -45.56 -23.26
C LYS A 139 -11.47 -45.21 -23.56
N LYS A 140 -12.05 -44.30 -22.77
CA LYS A 140 -13.04 -43.35 -23.29
C LYS A 140 -12.44 -41.96 -23.17
N SER A 141 -12.18 -41.37 -24.33
CA SER A 141 -11.94 -39.95 -24.47
C SER A 141 -13.23 -39.22 -24.13
N THR A 142 -13.15 -38.29 -23.20
CA THR A 142 -14.09 -37.18 -23.09
C THR A 142 -13.22 -35.97 -22.84
N THR A 143 -13.22 -35.09 -23.84
CA THR A 143 -13.06 -33.64 -23.79
C THR A 143 -12.37 -33.08 -22.55
N GLU A 144 -11.28 -32.34 -22.78
CA GLU A 144 -10.73 -31.37 -21.85
C GLU A 144 -11.83 -30.37 -21.48
N ASP A 145 -12.56 -30.67 -20.42
CA ASP A 145 -13.49 -29.73 -19.81
C ASP A 145 -12.65 -28.61 -19.18
N ASP A 146 -12.81 -27.41 -19.74
CA ASP A 146 -12.51 -26.15 -19.09
C ASP A 146 -13.16 -26.17 -17.70
N ILE A 147 -12.37 -26.44 -16.66
CA ILE A 147 -12.79 -26.13 -15.30
C ILE A 147 -12.80 -24.61 -15.24
N GLY A 148 -14.01 -24.03 -15.30
CA GLY A 148 -14.25 -22.62 -15.06
C GLY A 148 -13.75 -22.17 -13.67
N PRO A 149 -13.99 -20.90 -13.29
CA PRO A 149 -13.75 -20.45 -11.91
C PRO A 149 -14.34 -21.47 -10.92
N LEU A 150 -13.71 -21.62 -9.75
CA LEU A 150 -14.22 -22.46 -8.64
C LEU A 150 -15.63 -22.00 -8.21
N ASP A 151 -16.64 -22.31 -9.02
CA ASP A 151 -18.03 -22.19 -8.66
C ASP A 151 -18.30 -23.30 -7.64
N THR A 152 -18.28 -22.88 -6.37
CA THR A 152 -19.00 -23.49 -5.25
C THR A 152 -19.16 -25.01 -5.29
N PHE A 153 -18.05 -25.75 -5.23
CA PHE A 153 -18.10 -27.12 -4.70
C PHE A 153 -18.39 -27.06 -3.19
N VAL A 154 -19.64 -26.80 -2.83
CA VAL A 154 -20.12 -26.94 -1.45
C VAL A 154 -20.32 -28.42 -1.21
N PHE A 155 -19.37 -29.04 -0.51
CA PHE A 155 -19.66 -30.31 0.12
C PHE A 155 -20.65 -30.03 1.25
N LYS A 156 -21.89 -30.52 1.11
CA LYS A 156 -22.87 -30.54 2.22
C LYS A 156 -22.34 -31.44 3.35
N GLY A 157 -21.37 -30.96 4.11
CA GLY A 157 -21.17 -31.39 5.49
C GLY A 157 -22.39 -30.91 6.26
N LEU A 158 -22.92 -31.76 7.15
CA LEU A 158 -24.12 -31.49 7.95
C LEU A 158 -24.16 -30.03 8.43
N ASP A 159 -25.13 -29.24 7.96
CA ASP A 159 -25.45 -27.89 8.45
C ASP A 159 -25.99 -27.97 9.89
N LEU A 160 -25.18 -28.48 10.81
CA LEU A 160 -25.47 -28.49 12.24
C LEU A 160 -24.85 -27.24 12.86
N PRO A 161 -25.61 -26.42 13.59
CA PRO A 161 -25.04 -25.28 14.28
C PRO A 161 -24.03 -25.76 15.33
N PHE A 162 -22.86 -25.12 15.39
CA PHE A 162 -21.87 -25.36 16.44
C PHE A 162 -22.46 -25.03 17.81
N SER A 163 -22.29 -25.92 18.78
CA SER A 163 -22.61 -25.60 20.18
C SER A 163 -21.65 -24.54 20.71
N ASP A 164 -22.00 -23.86 21.81
CA ASP A 164 -21.10 -22.86 22.40
C ASP A 164 -19.77 -23.47 22.88
N PHE A 165 -19.79 -24.76 23.27
CA PHE A 165 -18.58 -25.52 23.57
C PHE A 165 -17.70 -25.76 22.33
N ASP A 166 -18.32 -26.05 21.18
CA ASP A 166 -17.58 -26.23 19.93
C ASP A 166 -16.96 -24.92 19.44
N LYS A 167 -17.68 -23.80 19.60
CA LYS A 167 -17.15 -22.46 19.29
C LYS A 167 -15.93 -22.13 20.15
N GLU A 168 -16.00 -22.34 21.46
CA GLU A 168 -14.88 -22.12 22.38
C GLU A 168 -13.65 -22.97 21.99
N LEU A 169 -13.86 -24.24 21.61
CA LEU A 169 -12.77 -25.09 21.13
C LEU A 169 -12.16 -24.61 19.80
N ILE A 170 -12.98 -24.10 18.88
CA ILE A 170 -12.51 -23.53 17.61
C ILE A 170 -11.70 -22.27 17.87
N GLU A 171 -12.17 -21.36 18.73
CA GLU A 171 -11.48 -20.13 19.12
C GLU A 171 -10.11 -20.44 19.74
N ILE A 172 -10.04 -21.37 20.70
CA ILE A 172 -8.77 -21.81 21.29
C ILE A 172 -7.84 -22.41 20.24
N GLN A 173 -8.36 -23.24 19.34
CA GLN A 173 -7.52 -23.87 18.31
C GLN A 173 -7.06 -22.87 17.25
N ALA A 174 -7.86 -21.84 16.95
CA ALA A 174 -7.53 -20.74 16.06
C ALA A 174 -6.40 -19.89 16.65
N GLU A 175 -6.52 -19.47 17.92
CA GLU A 175 -5.45 -18.77 18.66
C GLU A 175 -4.14 -19.58 18.62
N ARG A 176 -4.20 -20.87 18.96
CA ARG A 176 -3.02 -21.74 18.95
C ARG A 176 -2.40 -21.86 17.56
N ALA A 177 -3.20 -21.88 16.50
CA ALA A 177 -2.70 -21.96 15.12
C ALA A 177 -2.03 -20.65 14.68
N VAL A 178 -2.61 -19.50 15.05
CA VAL A 178 -2.03 -18.17 14.81
C VAL A 178 -0.70 -18.02 15.54
N VAL A 179 -0.67 -18.30 16.84
CA VAL A 179 0.53 -18.18 17.67
C VAL A 179 1.62 -19.16 17.23
N ALA A 180 1.30 -20.44 17.04
CA ALA A 180 2.29 -21.43 16.61
C ALA A 180 2.79 -21.20 15.18
N GLY A 181 1.88 -20.75 14.30
CA GLY A 181 2.15 -20.46 12.90
C GLY A 181 2.81 -19.10 12.67
N ASN A 182 2.76 -18.20 13.65
CA ASN A 182 3.03 -16.77 13.49
C ASN A 182 2.32 -16.23 12.24
N LEU A 183 1.01 -16.48 12.18
CA LEU A 183 0.13 -16.01 11.11
C LEU A 183 -0.45 -14.66 11.51
N ALA A 184 -0.92 -13.88 10.54
CA ALA A 184 -1.74 -12.70 10.82
C ALA A 184 -3.09 -13.13 11.45
N GLU A 185 -3.67 -12.27 12.28
CA GLU A 185 -4.89 -12.59 13.04
C GLU A 185 -6.13 -12.67 12.13
N ASP A 186 -6.08 -11.96 11.00
CA ASP A 186 -7.08 -11.95 9.92
C ASP A 186 -7.11 -13.25 9.08
N ILE A 187 -6.18 -14.19 9.27
CA ILE A 187 -6.03 -15.36 8.41
C ILE A 187 -7.30 -16.20 8.28
N PHE A 188 -8.17 -16.19 9.30
CA PHE A 188 -9.42 -16.94 9.29
C PHE A 188 -10.58 -16.21 8.61
N THR A 189 -10.47 -14.90 8.36
CA THR A 189 -11.44 -14.10 7.60
C THR A 189 -11.06 -14.01 6.11
N GLN A 190 -9.79 -14.25 5.77
CA GLN A 190 -9.28 -14.28 4.40
C GLN A 190 -10.12 -15.19 3.45
N PRO A 191 -10.62 -14.69 2.31
CA PRO A 191 -11.57 -15.42 1.46
C PRO A 191 -11.08 -16.80 0.98
N GLU A 192 -9.78 -16.92 0.65
CA GLU A 192 -9.18 -18.20 0.21
C GLU A 192 -9.09 -19.21 1.35
N MET A 193 -8.87 -18.76 2.59
CA MET A 193 -8.83 -19.62 3.77
C MET A 193 -10.23 -20.11 4.13
N VAL A 194 -11.23 -19.24 4.06
CA VAL A 194 -12.65 -19.62 4.25
C VAL A 194 -13.09 -20.64 3.20
N GLN A 195 -12.73 -20.44 1.92
CA GLN A 195 -13.01 -21.41 0.86
C GLN A 195 -12.30 -22.75 1.12
N LEU A 196 -11.06 -22.72 1.60
CA LEU A 196 -10.32 -23.92 1.97
C LEU A 196 -10.99 -24.69 3.12
N PHE A 197 -11.46 -23.99 4.16
CA PHE A 197 -12.19 -24.63 5.26
C PHE A 197 -13.49 -25.30 4.80
N ARG A 198 -14.21 -24.71 3.84
CA ARG A 198 -15.41 -25.33 3.24
C ARG A 198 -15.10 -26.63 2.49
N LEU A 199 -13.87 -26.81 2.01
CA LEU A 199 -13.43 -28.05 1.34
C LEU A 199 -12.98 -29.14 2.31
N PHE A 200 -12.59 -28.77 3.54
CA PHE A 200 -12.00 -29.71 4.49
C PHE A 200 -13.02 -30.65 5.15
N ARG A 201 -12.56 -31.89 5.37
CA ARG A 201 -13.27 -32.96 6.09
C ARG A 201 -12.33 -33.58 7.12
N SER A 202 -12.83 -34.55 7.90
CA SER A 202 -12.07 -35.24 8.97
C SER A 202 -10.77 -35.93 8.54
N ARG A 203 -10.53 -36.13 7.23
CA ARG A 203 -9.27 -36.66 6.66
C ARG A 203 -8.52 -35.66 5.77
N ALA A 204 -8.73 -34.36 5.95
CA ALA A 204 -8.05 -33.33 5.17
C ALA A 204 -6.52 -33.48 5.21
N THR A 205 -5.95 -33.89 6.35
CA THR A 205 -4.50 -34.09 6.55
C THR A 205 -3.87 -35.09 5.58
N ASP A 206 -4.64 -36.04 5.05
CA ASP A 206 -4.13 -37.08 4.14
C ASP A 206 -3.86 -36.52 2.72
N VAL A 207 -4.46 -35.38 2.39
CA VAL A 207 -4.41 -34.77 1.04
C VAL A 207 -3.76 -33.38 1.02
N LEU A 208 -3.42 -32.81 2.19
CA LEU A 208 -2.81 -31.49 2.26
C LEU A 208 -1.46 -31.44 1.51
N PRO A 209 -1.27 -30.46 0.61
CA PRO A 209 -0.05 -30.37 -0.18
C PRO A 209 1.13 -29.93 0.68
N SER A 210 2.31 -30.51 0.41
CA SER A 210 3.55 -30.05 1.06
C SER A 210 3.99 -28.68 0.55
N ARG A 211 4.82 -27.96 1.35
CA ARG A 211 5.48 -26.70 0.94
C ARG A 211 6.17 -26.78 -0.43
N ARG A 212 6.78 -27.93 -0.76
CA ARG A 212 7.47 -28.16 -2.04
C ARG A 212 6.49 -28.25 -3.20
N LEU A 213 5.35 -28.91 -2.99
CA LEU A 213 4.30 -29.04 -4.01
C LEU A 213 3.59 -27.71 -4.26
N ILE A 214 3.23 -26.98 -3.20
CA ILE A 214 2.63 -25.63 -3.29
C ILE A 214 3.57 -24.69 -4.03
N GLY A 215 4.81 -24.59 -3.56
CA GLY A 215 5.78 -23.64 -4.07
C GLY A 215 6.54 -24.08 -5.33
N GLY A 216 6.12 -25.17 -5.97
CA GLY A 216 6.68 -25.72 -7.20
C GLY A 216 5.57 -25.93 -8.22
N ARG A 217 5.21 -27.20 -8.49
CA ARG A 217 4.23 -27.57 -9.52
C ARG A 217 2.90 -26.81 -9.42
N LEU A 218 2.30 -26.69 -8.24
CA LEU A 218 0.98 -26.02 -8.11
C LEU A 218 1.06 -24.53 -8.44
N LEU A 219 2.14 -23.85 -8.02
CA LEU A 219 2.38 -22.46 -8.38
C LEU A 219 2.66 -22.31 -9.88
N ASP A 220 3.43 -23.23 -10.48
CA ASP A 220 3.68 -23.22 -11.93
C ASP A 220 2.39 -23.44 -12.74
N ASP A 221 1.54 -24.36 -12.30
CA ASP A 221 0.24 -24.62 -12.91
C ASP A 221 -0.70 -23.41 -12.73
N ALA A 222 -0.66 -22.72 -11.59
CA ALA A 222 -1.42 -21.49 -11.37
C ALA A 222 -0.96 -20.36 -12.30
N VAL A 223 0.35 -20.18 -12.46
CA VAL A 223 0.91 -19.17 -13.39
C VAL A 223 0.49 -19.44 -14.83
N LYS A 224 0.49 -20.71 -15.27
CA LYS A 224 -0.02 -21.07 -16.61
C LYS A 224 -1.50 -20.73 -16.79
N ARG A 225 -2.32 -20.87 -15.73
CA ARG A 225 -3.73 -20.42 -15.78
C ARG A 225 -3.83 -18.91 -15.91
N VAL A 226 -3.04 -18.16 -15.14
CA VAL A 226 -2.96 -16.69 -15.24
C VAL A 226 -2.50 -16.27 -16.64
N ASP A 227 -1.49 -16.93 -17.22
CA ASP A 227 -1.03 -16.65 -18.58
C ASP A 227 -2.16 -16.80 -19.60
N LYS A 228 -2.96 -17.88 -19.53
CA LYS A 228 -4.13 -18.08 -20.40
C LYS A 228 -5.16 -16.96 -20.27
N ILE A 229 -5.43 -16.51 -19.03
CA ILE A 229 -6.36 -15.41 -18.76
C ILE A 229 -5.85 -14.10 -19.36
N ILE A 230 -4.57 -13.78 -19.13
CA ILE A 230 -3.95 -12.55 -19.65
C ILE A 230 -3.92 -12.57 -21.19
N VAL A 231 -3.55 -13.69 -21.82
CA VAL A 231 -3.59 -13.84 -23.28
C VAL A 231 -4.99 -13.55 -23.81
N LYS A 232 -6.03 -14.18 -23.23
CA LYS A 232 -7.42 -13.93 -23.63
C LYS A 232 -7.82 -12.47 -23.47
N LYS A 233 -7.34 -11.79 -22.42
CA LYS A 233 -7.64 -10.38 -22.15
C LYS A 233 -6.93 -9.43 -23.13
N LEU A 234 -5.66 -9.69 -23.45
CA LEU A 234 -4.80 -8.78 -24.21
C LEU A 234 -4.75 -9.05 -25.71
N THR A 235 -5.23 -10.21 -26.17
CA THR A 235 -5.23 -10.57 -27.60
C THR A 235 -5.91 -9.47 -28.43
N SER A 236 -5.17 -8.96 -29.43
CA SER A 236 -5.59 -7.89 -30.35
C SER A 236 -5.94 -6.56 -29.67
N ARG A 237 -5.61 -6.37 -28.38
CA ARG A 237 -5.75 -5.09 -27.69
C ARG A 237 -4.53 -4.20 -27.94
N LEU A 238 -4.77 -2.89 -27.95
CA LEU A 238 -3.72 -1.87 -27.89
C LEU A 238 -3.26 -1.75 -26.45
N VAL A 239 -1.95 -1.93 -26.21
CA VAL A 239 -1.39 -2.04 -24.87
C VAL A 239 -0.14 -1.16 -24.76
N GLY A 240 0.03 -0.57 -23.58
CA GLY A 240 1.30 0.03 -23.17
C GLY A 240 2.16 -0.93 -22.37
N ILE A 241 3.48 -0.77 -22.49
CA ILE A 241 4.41 -1.46 -21.59
C ILE A 241 5.01 -0.45 -20.61
N GLU A 242 4.86 -0.76 -19.33
CA GLU A 242 5.50 -0.06 -18.23
C GLU A 242 6.75 -0.84 -17.81
N LEU A 243 7.89 -0.15 -17.75
CA LEU A 243 9.18 -0.72 -17.38
C LEU A 243 9.81 0.10 -16.26
N ASP A 244 10.14 -0.57 -15.16
CA ASP A 244 10.86 0.05 -14.06
C ASP A 244 11.86 -0.94 -13.44
N GLY A 245 12.89 -0.40 -12.80
CA GLY A 245 14.01 -1.12 -12.23
C GLY A 245 14.03 -1.07 -10.70
N TRP A 246 14.01 -2.23 -10.06
CA TRP A 246 14.20 -2.37 -8.62
C TRP A 246 15.52 -3.08 -8.30
N ARG A 247 16.18 -2.71 -7.19
CA ARG A 247 17.40 -3.39 -6.72
C ARG A 247 17.09 -4.26 -5.51
N ARG A 248 17.41 -5.55 -5.63
CA ARG A 248 17.41 -6.51 -4.53
C ARG A 248 18.84 -6.84 -4.12
N PHE A 249 19.31 -6.29 -2.99
CA PHE A 249 20.71 -6.38 -2.58
C PHE A 249 21.67 -5.94 -3.72
N ARG A 250 22.43 -6.87 -4.30
CA ARG A 250 23.34 -6.62 -5.43
C ARG A 250 22.75 -6.99 -6.80
N LYS A 251 21.51 -7.47 -6.86
CA LYS A 251 20.84 -7.89 -8.11
C LYS A 251 19.88 -6.81 -8.62
N GLY A 252 20.02 -6.45 -9.89
CA GLY A 252 19.05 -5.61 -10.58
C GLY A 252 17.87 -6.45 -11.07
N VAL A 253 16.67 -5.93 -10.90
CA VAL A 253 15.42 -6.56 -11.33
C VAL A 253 14.61 -5.55 -12.12
N THR A 254 14.00 -5.95 -13.22
CA THR A 254 13.11 -5.11 -14.02
C THR A 254 11.72 -5.73 -14.02
N GLY A 255 10.73 -4.94 -13.63
CA GLY A 255 9.32 -5.28 -13.72
C GLY A 255 8.79 -4.92 -15.10
N ILE A 256 7.92 -5.77 -15.65
CA ILE A 256 7.26 -5.54 -16.94
C ILE A 256 5.76 -5.69 -16.73
N CYS A 257 5.04 -4.59 -16.89
CA CYS A 257 3.59 -4.55 -16.79
C CYS A 257 2.96 -4.11 -18.12
N ALA A 258 1.80 -4.69 -18.44
CA ALA A 258 0.95 -4.26 -19.56
C ALA A 258 -0.17 -3.37 -19.06
N ASN A 259 -0.40 -2.23 -19.71
CA ASN A 259 -1.51 -1.34 -19.41
C ASN A 259 -2.52 -1.31 -20.58
N ASP A 260 -3.76 -1.72 -20.30
CA ASP A 260 -4.91 -1.61 -21.22
C ASP A 260 -5.90 -0.60 -20.64
N ARG A 261 -5.84 0.66 -21.10
CA ARG A 261 -6.75 1.76 -20.71
C ARG A 261 -6.88 1.92 -19.18
N GLY A 262 -5.76 1.95 -18.49
CA GLY A 262 -5.71 2.07 -17.03
C GLY A 262 -5.85 0.76 -16.26
N LYS A 263 -5.94 -0.38 -16.96
CA LYS A 263 -5.92 -1.71 -16.33
C LYS A 263 -4.54 -2.34 -16.50
N VAL A 264 -3.69 -2.13 -15.50
CA VAL A 264 -2.36 -2.74 -15.42
C VAL A 264 -2.48 -4.25 -15.27
N SER A 265 -1.56 -5.04 -15.82
CA SER A 265 -1.38 -6.48 -15.55
C SER A 265 0.10 -6.85 -15.52
N THR A 266 0.54 -7.50 -14.45
CA THR A 266 1.94 -7.96 -14.35
C THR A 266 2.23 -9.08 -15.35
N LEU A 267 3.16 -8.81 -16.28
CA LEU A 267 3.59 -9.80 -17.26
C LEU A 267 4.78 -10.60 -16.74
N GLU A 268 5.89 -9.92 -16.43
CA GLU A 268 7.18 -10.56 -16.17
C GLU A 268 8.00 -9.76 -15.14
N VAL A 269 8.90 -10.46 -14.43
CA VAL A 269 9.91 -9.86 -13.56
C VAL A 269 11.23 -10.52 -13.93
N LEU A 270 12.16 -9.73 -14.47
CA LEU A 270 13.41 -10.22 -15.03
C LEU A 270 14.59 -9.77 -14.16
N GLU A 271 15.56 -10.66 -13.93
CA GLU A 271 16.84 -10.26 -13.33
C GLU A 271 17.72 -9.60 -14.40
N THR A 272 17.99 -8.31 -14.25
CA THR A 272 18.71 -7.46 -15.23
C THR A 272 20.10 -7.05 -14.76
N THR A 273 20.65 -7.71 -13.73
CA THR A 273 21.96 -7.40 -13.14
C THR A 273 23.11 -7.32 -14.15
N ALA A 274 23.12 -8.23 -15.14
CA ALA A 274 24.17 -8.30 -16.16
C ALA A 274 23.92 -7.40 -17.39
N GLY A 275 22.77 -6.72 -17.44
CA GLY A 275 22.39 -5.88 -18.57
C GLY A 275 23.22 -4.60 -18.65
N ARG A 276 23.50 -4.15 -19.88
CA ARG A 276 24.06 -2.82 -20.12
C ARG A 276 22.97 -1.76 -19.87
N LYS A 277 23.29 -0.79 -19.02
CA LYS A 277 22.39 0.34 -18.68
C LYS A 277 22.71 1.62 -19.46
N ASP A 278 23.51 1.52 -20.51
CA ASP A 278 23.71 2.60 -21.47
C ASP A 278 22.48 2.69 -22.40
N GLY A 279 22.34 3.82 -23.11
CA GLY A 279 21.17 4.04 -23.96
C GLY A 279 20.98 2.97 -25.05
N GLU A 280 22.07 2.44 -25.61
CA GLU A 280 22.01 1.38 -26.64
C GLU A 280 21.53 0.05 -26.05
N GLY A 281 22.04 -0.33 -24.87
CA GLY A 281 21.60 -1.51 -24.15
C GLY A 281 20.14 -1.42 -23.73
N MET A 282 19.70 -0.26 -23.25
CA MET A 282 18.29 -0.02 -22.89
C MET A 282 17.38 -0.09 -24.13
N ALA A 283 17.77 0.53 -25.26
CA ALA A 283 17.00 0.48 -26.49
C ALA A 283 16.82 -0.96 -27.02
N ALA A 284 17.90 -1.75 -27.01
CA ALA A 284 17.85 -3.16 -27.40
C ALA A 284 16.94 -3.97 -26.46
N PHE A 285 17.02 -3.73 -25.16
CA PHE A 285 16.16 -4.38 -24.17
C PHE A 285 14.68 -4.05 -24.37
N TYR A 286 14.35 -2.78 -24.68
CA TYR A 286 12.97 -2.36 -24.96
C TYR A 286 12.42 -3.03 -26.23
N GLU A 287 13.20 -3.02 -27.30
CA GLU A 287 12.84 -3.66 -28.57
C GLU A 287 12.60 -5.16 -28.42
N GLU A 288 13.51 -5.87 -27.74
CA GLU A 288 13.35 -7.30 -27.45
C GLU A 288 12.10 -7.56 -26.58
N THR A 289 11.84 -6.68 -25.60
CA THR A 289 10.67 -6.80 -24.73
C THR A 289 9.37 -6.61 -25.49
N ILE A 290 9.29 -5.65 -26.41
CA ILE A 290 8.12 -5.46 -27.28
C ILE A 290 7.86 -6.73 -28.09
N ILE A 291 8.87 -7.24 -28.80
CA ILE A 291 8.75 -8.44 -29.64
C ILE A 291 8.29 -9.64 -28.80
N ARG A 292 8.90 -9.84 -27.63
CA ARG A 292 8.55 -10.95 -26.72
C ARG A 292 7.13 -10.84 -26.19
N VAL A 293 6.68 -9.64 -25.79
CA VAL A 293 5.34 -9.39 -25.25
C VAL A 293 4.27 -9.56 -26.33
N GLU A 294 4.46 -8.98 -27.51
CA GLU A 294 3.53 -9.14 -28.64
C GLU A 294 3.41 -10.61 -29.07
N ALA A 295 4.53 -11.33 -29.19
CA ALA A 295 4.54 -12.74 -29.57
C ALA A 295 3.86 -13.64 -28.53
N LYS A 296 4.04 -13.37 -27.24
CA LYS A 296 3.52 -14.20 -26.14
C LYS A 296 2.05 -13.93 -25.82
N PHE A 297 1.64 -12.67 -25.85
CA PHE A 297 0.30 -12.26 -25.40
C PHE A 297 -0.65 -11.87 -26.53
N GLY A 298 -0.16 -11.78 -27.78
CA GLY A 298 -0.98 -11.46 -28.95
C GLY A 298 -1.53 -10.04 -28.96
N CYS A 299 -0.99 -9.14 -28.12
CA CYS A 299 -1.35 -7.73 -28.08
C CYS A 299 -0.57 -6.91 -29.09
N ILE A 300 -0.98 -5.65 -29.28
CA ILE A 300 -0.30 -4.65 -30.10
C ILE A 300 0.26 -3.60 -29.16
N VAL A 301 1.58 -3.48 -29.09
CA VAL A 301 2.22 -2.48 -28.24
C VAL A 301 2.21 -1.13 -28.96
N ILE A 302 1.69 -0.11 -28.27
CA ILE A 302 1.56 1.25 -28.84
C ILE A 302 2.43 2.29 -28.11
N TYR A 303 2.84 2.01 -26.87
CA TYR A 303 3.79 2.85 -26.16
C TYR A 303 4.65 2.07 -25.17
N VAL A 304 5.81 2.63 -24.84
CA VAL A 304 6.71 2.17 -23.77
C VAL A 304 7.03 3.33 -22.84
N VAL A 305 6.72 3.18 -21.56
CA VAL A 305 6.99 4.19 -20.53
C VAL A 305 8.01 3.67 -19.53
N THR A 306 8.99 4.51 -19.23
CA THR A 306 10.07 4.23 -18.29
C THR A 306 10.28 5.45 -17.38
N ASP A 307 11.14 5.30 -16.38
CA ASP A 307 11.70 6.45 -15.67
C ASP A 307 12.45 7.40 -16.62
N ALA A 308 12.79 8.58 -16.11
CA ALA A 308 13.48 9.61 -16.88
C ALA A 308 14.97 9.68 -16.56
N ASP A 309 15.57 8.56 -16.13
CA ASP A 309 17.01 8.48 -15.97
C ASP A 309 17.72 8.57 -17.35
N GLY A 310 19.01 8.90 -17.34
CA GLY A 310 19.73 9.18 -18.59
C GLY A 310 19.84 7.98 -19.53
N GLY A 311 19.95 6.77 -18.97
CA GLY A 311 20.01 5.53 -19.75
C GLY A 311 18.67 5.24 -20.41
N SER A 312 17.58 5.31 -19.64
CA SER A 312 16.22 5.11 -20.11
C SER A 312 15.79 6.16 -21.12
N LYS A 313 16.12 7.45 -20.91
CA LYS A 313 15.84 8.54 -21.85
C LYS A 313 16.49 8.26 -23.20
N LYS A 314 17.81 8.06 -23.23
CA LYS A 314 18.54 7.77 -24.47
C LYS A 314 18.04 6.47 -25.12
N GLY A 315 17.68 5.48 -24.32
CA GLY A 315 17.08 4.24 -24.81
C GLY A 315 15.72 4.45 -25.50
N ARG A 316 14.86 5.30 -24.94
CA ARG A 316 13.58 5.69 -25.56
C ARG A 316 13.79 6.47 -26.86
N ASP A 317 14.73 7.41 -26.89
CA ASP A 317 15.05 8.19 -28.09
C ASP A 317 15.52 7.28 -29.24
N LEU A 318 16.44 6.36 -28.96
CA LEU A 318 16.92 5.36 -29.93
C LEU A 318 15.83 4.36 -30.34
N LEU A 319 14.91 4.02 -29.43
CA LEU A 319 13.75 3.18 -29.77
C LEU A 319 12.83 3.91 -30.75
N LEU A 320 12.57 5.21 -30.56
CA LEU A 320 11.75 6.00 -31.47
C LEU A 320 12.35 6.12 -32.88
N GLU A 321 13.69 6.17 -33.00
CA GLU A 321 14.34 6.15 -34.31
C GLU A 321 14.05 4.86 -35.09
N LYS A 322 14.00 3.72 -34.39
CA LYS A 322 13.72 2.41 -34.98
C LYS A 322 12.23 2.12 -35.15
N ARG A 323 11.40 2.62 -34.23
CA ARG A 323 9.96 2.41 -34.15
C ARG A 323 9.23 3.76 -34.01
N PRO A 324 9.17 4.56 -35.09
CA PRO A 324 8.52 5.88 -35.06
C PRO A 324 7.02 5.79 -34.74
N ASP A 325 6.39 4.64 -34.99
CA ASP A 325 4.98 4.37 -34.73
C ASP A 325 4.61 4.35 -33.24
N LEU A 326 5.57 4.05 -32.36
CA LEU A 326 5.34 3.96 -30.92
C LEU A 326 5.42 5.34 -30.25
N PHE A 327 4.74 5.49 -29.12
CA PHE A 327 4.98 6.58 -28.18
C PHE A 327 5.93 6.14 -27.06
N THR A 328 6.84 7.01 -26.62
CA THR A 328 7.75 6.67 -25.53
C THR A 328 7.79 7.77 -24.48
N PRO A 329 6.67 8.02 -23.76
CA PRO A 329 6.63 9.06 -22.75
C PRO A 329 7.60 8.77 -21.60
N SER A 330 8.07 9.81 -20.92
CA SER A 330 8.70 9.66 -19.60
C SER A 330 7.63 9.50 -18.53
N CYS A 331 7.96 8.81 -17.44
CA CYS A 331 7.09 8.75 -16.27
C CYS A 331 6.82 10.16 -15.71
N ALA A 332 5.57 10.62 -15.80
CA ALA A 332 5.09 11.92 -15.37
C ALA A 332 5.15 12.08 -13.86
N ALA A 333 4.88 11.02 -13.09
CA ALA A 333 5.10 11.01 -11.64
C ALA A 333 6.56 11.31 -11.29
N HIS A 334 7.50 10.69 -12.00
CA HIS A 334 8.92 10.96 -11.84
C HIS A 334 9.31 12.39 -12.29
N GLN A 335 8.62 12.97 -13.27
CA GLN A 335 8.82 14.39 -13.63
C GLN A 335 8.34 15.34 -12.52
N CYS A 336 7.20 15.06 -11.88
CA CYS A 336 6.71 15.84 -10.74
C CYS A 336 7.67 15.84 -9.56
N GLN A 337 8.20 14.66 -9.29
CA GLN A 337 9.32 14.43 -8.41
C GLN A 337 10.51 15.38 -8.72
N LEU A 338 10.96 15.45 -9.96
CA LEU A 338 12.06 16.36 -10.35
C LEU A 338 11.71 17.84 -10.17
N TYR A 339 10.45 18.24 -10.41
CA TYR A 339 9.99 19.62 -10.15
C TYR A 339 10.11 20.02 -8.67
N LEU A 340 9.88 19.08 -7.74
CA LEU A 340 10.09 19.34 -6.31
C LEU A 340 11.57 19.63 -6.00
N GLY A 341 12.48 18.85 -6.59
CA GLY A 341 13.93 19.09 -6.48
C GLY A 341 14.34 20.44 -7.09
N ASP A 342 13.73 20.82 -8.20
CA ASP A 342 13.94 22.10 -8.89
C ASP A 342 13.46 23.30 -8.04
N TYR A 343 12.36 23.15 -7.30
CA TYR A 343 11.87 24.14 -6.34
C TYR A 343 12.87 24.36 -5.19
N LEU A 344 13.29 23.29 -4.52
CA LEU A 344 14.25 23.37 -3.40
C LEU A 344 15.64 23.84 -3.85
N LYS A 345 16.00 23.61 -5.11
CA LYS A 345 17.21 24.16 -5.75
C LYS A 345 17.09 25.68 -5.97
N THR A 346 15.90 26.18 -6.26
CA THR A 346 15.65 27.60 -6.58
C THR A 346 15.54 28.45 -5.32
N SER A 347 14.94 27.93 -4.25
CA SER A 347 14.74 28.63 -2.98
C SER A 347 15.65 28.13 -1.87
N ALA A 348 16.66 28.94 -1.52
CA ALA A 348 17.54 28.66 -0.37
C ALA A 348 16.77 28.73 0.97
N VAL A 349 15.73 29.58 1.04
CA VAL A 349 14.85 29.66 2.20
C VAL A 349 14.05 28.37 2.34
N ALA A 350 13.43 27.88 1.26
CA ALA A 350 12.67 26.63 1.29
C ALA A 350 13.55 25.45 1.71
N LYS A 351 14.76 25.36 1.16
CA LYS A 351 15.75 24.35 1.55
C LYS A 351 16.05 24.36 3.05
N ARG A 352 16.37 25.53 3.61
CA ARG A 352 16.69 25.68 5.03
C ARG A 352 15.49 25.36 5.91
N VAL A 353 14.32 25.91 5.58
CA VAL A 353 13.09 25.72 6.38
C VAL A 353 12.62 24.28 6.35
N SER A 354 12.71 23.60 5.21
CA SER A 354 12.40 22.16 5.09
C SER A 354 13.36 21.34 5.96
N GLU A 355 14.63 21.72 6.00
CA GLU A 355 15.64 21.08 6.83
C GLU A 355 15.36 21.28 8.33
N ASP A 356 15.07 22.52 8.75
CA ASP A 356 14.70 22.85 10.12
C ASP A 356 13.43 22.09 10.56
N ALA A 357 12.44 21.96 9.68
CA ALA A 357 11.20 21.24 9.94
C ALA A 357 11.43 19.73 10.13
N ILE A 358 12.23 19.12 9.25
CA ILE A 358 12.62 17.72 9.41
C ILE A 358 13.45 17.51 10.68
N ALA A 359 14.39 18.42 10.98
CA ALA A 359 15.20 18.36 12.19
C ALA A 359 14.32 18.37 13.44
N LEU A 360 13.33 19.27 13.49
CA LEU A 360 12.38 19.38 14.58
C LEU A 360 11.54 18.10 14.74
N ILE A 361 10.98 17.57 13.65
CA ILE A 361 10.18 16.33 13.65
C ILE A 361 11.03 15.15 14.17
N CYS A 362 12.24 14.99 13.65
CA CYS A 362 13.15 13.91 14.07
C CYS A 362 13.54 14.08 15.54
N TRP A 363 13.83 15.31 15.97
CA TRP A 363 14.21 15.60 17.34
C TRP A 363 13.08 15.26 18.32
N ILE A 364 11.83 15.63 18.01
CA ILE A 364 10.67 15.26 18.84
C ILE A 364 10.54 13.73 18.92
N ASN A 365 10.61 13.03 17.79
CA ASN A 365 10.42 11.58 17.75
C ASN A 365 11.56 10.78 18.41
N ASN A 366 12.77 11.34 18.47
CA ASN A 366 13.93 10.67 19.11
C ASN A 366 14.01 10.89 20.63
N HIS A 367 13.15 11.75 21.20
CA HIS A 367 13.20 12.11 22.62
C HIS A 367 11.84 11.92 23.29
N ASP A 368 11.51 10.69 23.69
CA ASP A 368 10.20 10.33 24.26
C ASP A 368 9.72 11.23 25.39
N LYS A 369 10.61 11.59 26.33
CA LYS A 369 10.25 12.48 27.46
C LYS A 369 9.91 13.90 27.00
N VAL A 370 10.56 14.38 25.95
CA VAL A 370 10.26 15.67 25.33
C VAL A 370 8.95 15.58 24.56
N ARG A 371 8.75 14.49 23.80
CA ARG A 371 7.51 14.23 23.06
C ARG A 371 6.28 14.22 23.97
N ILE A 372 6.35 13.56 25.14
CA ILE A 372 5.25 13.54 26.11
C ILE A 372 4.82 14.97 26.51
N ILE A 373 5.76 15.90 26.69
CA ILE A 373 5.44 17.30 27.03
C ILE A 373 4.66 17.97 25.89
N PHE A 374 5.05 17.71 24.64
CA PHE A 374 4.32 18.24 23.49
C PHE A 374 2.95 17.57 23.30
N ASP A 375 2.86 16.25 23.48
CA ASP A 375 1.60 15.50 23.43
C ASP A 375 0.62 15.96 24.51
N ASP A 376 1.10 16.27 25.72
CA ASP A 376 0.28 16.86 26.79
C ASP A 376 -0.23 18.26 26.41
N SER A 377 0.58 19.06 25.72
CA SER A 377 0.13 20.35 25.19
C SER A 377 -0.92 20.18 24.08
N GLN A 378 -0.77 19.18 23.22
CA GLN A 378 -1.81 18.81 22.24
C GLN A 378 -3.12 18.45 22.94
N ARG A 379 -3.09 17.65 24.01
CA ARG A 379 -4.30 17.29 24.78
C ARG A 379 -5.07 18.50 25.31
N ILE A 380 -4.37 19.58 25.61
CA ILE A 380 -4.96 20.80 26.17
C ILE A 380 -5.47 21.74 25.07
N ILE A 381 -4.78 21.81 23.93
CA ILE A 381 -4.99 22.83 22.90
C ILE A 381 -5.74 22.30 21.68
N SER A 382 -5.61 21.02 21.36
CA SER A 382 -6.25 20.41 20.19
C SER A 382 -7.72 20.07 20.49
N PRO A 383 -8.67 20.53 19.66
CA PRO A 383 -10.10 20.26 19.83
C PRO A 383 -10.54 18.92 19.20
N ASP A 384 -9.61 18.18 18.57
CA ASP A 384 -9.93 16.98 17.80
C ASP A 384 -10.35 15.83 18.73
N GLN A 385 -11.55 15.30 18.53
CA GLN A 385 -12.11 14.19 19.29
C GLN A 385 -12.51 13.05 18.34
N ASN A 386 -12.21 11.81 18.74
CA ASN A 386 -12.74 10.62 18.07
C ASN A 386 -14.26 10.55 18.22
N ALA A 387 -14.91 9.66 17.46
CA ALA A 387 -16.35 9.38 17.57
C ALA A 387 -16.83 9.09 19.01
N ASP A 388 -15.93 8.55 19.85
CA ASP A 388 -16.17 8.26 21.27
C ASP A 388 -15.93 9.45 22.23
N GLY A 389 -15.66 10.66 21.71
CA GLY A 389 -15.40 11.87 22.50
C GLY A 389 -14.00 11.93 23.15
N ARG A 390 -13.07 11.04 22.77
CA ARG A 390 -11.69 11.04 23.28
C ARG A 390 -10.81 11.98 22.47
N VAL A 391 -10.00 12.78 23.15
CA VAL A 391 -9.03 13.70 22.52
C VAL A 391 -8.01 12.93 21.70
N ILE A 392 -7.82 13.34 20.44
CA ILE A 392 -6.86 12.76 19.50
C ILE A 392 -5.51 13.46 19.68
N ILE A 393 -4.46 12.67 19.91
CA ILE A 393 -3.07 13.15 19.86
C ILE A 393 -2.52 12.76 18.50
N LEU A 394 -2.11 13.75 17.73
CA LEU A 394 -1.63 13.52 16.37
C LEU A 394 -0.15 13.14 16.42
N ALA A 395 0.23 12.13 15.63
CA ALA A 395 1.62 11.72 15.51
C ALA A 395 2.46 12.77 14.75
N TYR A 396 3.72 12.92 15.15
CA TYR A 396 4.71 13.70 14.39
C TYR A 396 5.22 12.84 13.22
N MET A 397 4.69 13.08 12.03
CA MET A 397 4.99 12.23 10.86
C MET A 397 6.41 12.42 10.37
N VAL A 398 7.14 11.31 10.23
CA VAL A 398 8.48 11.32 9.62
C VAL A 398 8.33 11.08 8.12
N ALA A 399 8.98 11.93 7.33
CA ALA A 399 8.95 11.80 5.88
C ALA A 399 9.78 10.59 5.40
N ASN A 400 9.32 9.97 4.31
CA ASN A 400 9.95 8.85 3.63
C ASN A 400 10.83 9.35 2.47
N LEU A 401 12.09 8.93 2.46
CA LEU A 401 13.12 9.22 1.46
C LEU A 401 12.69 8.81 0.04
N THR A 402 11.92 7.74 -0.08
CA THR A 402 11.49 7.19 -1.37
C THR A 402 10.14 7.73 -1.84
N ARG A 403 9.32 8.28 -0.93
CA ARG A 403 7.98 8.83 -1.24
C ARG A 403 7.93 10.33 -0.95
N TRP A 404 8.19 11.16 -1.96
CA TRP A 404 8.51 12.57 -1.74
C TRP A 404 7.34 13.42 -1.28
N THR A 405 6.11 13.02 -1.61
CA THR A 405 4.86 13.65 -1.14
C THR A 405 4.73 13.61 0.39
N SER A 406 5.31 12.61 1.06
CA SER A 406 5.29 12.49 2.52
C SER A 406 5.94 13.68 3.25
N HIS A 407 6.85 14.42 2.59
CA HIS A 407 7.45 15.62 3.17
C HIS A 407 6.42 16.75 3.30
N ALA A 408 5.57 16.94 2.29
CA ALA A 408 4.49 17.93 2.36
C ALA A 408 3.49 17.55 3.46
N THR A 409 3.12 16.27 3.56
CA THR A 409 2.23 15.79 4.62
C THR A 409 2.86 15.99 6.01
N ALA A 410 4.13 15.66 6.17
CA ALA A 410 4.86 15.87 7.43
C ALA A 410 4.91 17.36 7.83
N PHE A 411 5.14 18.26 6.88
CA PHE A 411 5.14 19.71 7.12
C PHE A 411 3.75 20.24 7.45
N LEU A 412 2.71 19.77 6.76
CA LEU A 412 1.32 20.11 7.07
C LEU A 412 0.94 19.69 8.50
N ARG A 413 1.28 18.46 8.89
CA ARG A 413 1.05 17.97 10.26
C ARG A 413 1.80 18.81 11.29
N LEU A 414 3.04 19.18 11.00
CA LEU A 414 3.83 20.05 11.88
C LEU A 414 3.20 21.44 12.02
N ASP A 415 2.72 22.03 10.91
CA ASP A 415 2.03 23.32 10.90
C ASP A 415 0.74 23.30 11.73
N ARG A 416 -0.07 22.25 11.59
CA ARG A 416 -1.28 22.08 12.41
C ARG A 416 -0.96 22.03 13.91
N LEU A 417 0.16 21.41 14.26
CA LEU A 417 0.61 21.29 15.64
C LEU A 417 1.30 22.57 16.17
N GLU A 418 1.53 23.59 15.33
CA GLU A 418 2.20 24.86 15.67
C GLU A 418 1.72 25.43 17.01
N ARG A 419 0.40 25.61 17.17
CA ARG A 419 -0.14 26.24 18.39
C ARG A 419 0.21 25.44 19.65
N ALA A 420 0.09 24.12 19.59
CA ALA A 420 0.36 23.24 20.73
C ALA A 420 1.85 23.23 21.09
N ILE A 421 2.73 23.08 20.10
CA ILE A 421 4.17 23.00 20.34
C ILE A 421 4.78 24.36 20.70
N VAL A 422 4.30 25.47 20.13
CA VAL A 422 4.70 26.83 20.52
C VAL A 422 4.29 27.12 21.96
N SER A 423 3.07 26.72 22.36
CA SER A 423 2.63 26.88 23.75
C SER A 423 3.51 26.10 24.72
N ALA A 424 3.83 24.84 24.39
CA ALA A 424 4.71 23.99 25.20
C ALA A 424 6.13 24.57 25.30
N ALA A 425 6.70 25.01 24.19
CA ALA A 425 8.04 25.61 24.16
C ALA A 425 8.12 26.87 25.02
N ARG A 426 7.07 27.70 25.03
CA ARG A 426 7.02 28.93 25.85
C ARG A 426 6.79 28.67 27.33
N THR A 427 5.90 27.75 27.68
CA THR A 427 5.47 27.50 29.06
C THR A 427 6.36 26.50 29.79
N SER A 428 6.86 25.50 29.07
CA SER A 428 7.55 24.34 29.62
C SER A 428 9.01 24.23 29.17
N ARG A 429 9.61 25.34 28.69
CA ARG A 429 10.98 25.39 28.17
C ARG A 429 12.02 24.69 29.06
N ASN A 430 12.02 25.01 30.36
CA ASN A 430 12.96 24.42 31.32
C ASN A 430 12.72 22.92 31.50
N ALA A 431 11.47 22.47 31.45
CA ALA A 431 11.11 21.06 31.55
C ALA A 431 11.54 20.29 30.30
N ILE A 432 11.38 20.87 29.09
CA ILE A 432 11.85 20.30 27.83
C ILE A 432 13.37 20.13 27.85
N ILE A 433 14.11 21.17 28.24
CA ILE A 433 15.57 21.11 28.36
C ILE A 433 15.99 20.05 29.39
N ALA A 434 15.33 20.00 30.55
CA ALA A 434 15.61 19.00 31.58
C ALA A 434 15.28 17.57 31.10
N ALA A 435 14.21 17.39 30.33
CA ALA A 435 13.79 16.10 29.78
C ALA A 435 14.80 15.55 28.78
N GLN A 436 15.37 16.40 27.91
CA GLN A 436 16.42 16.00 26.98
C GLN A 436 17.77 15.75 27.67
N VAL A 437 18.21 16.64 28.56
CA VAL A 437 19.50 16.50 29.25
C VAL A 437 19.50 15.28 30.19
N GLY A 438 18.36 15.02 30.86
CA GLY A 438 18.20 13.89 31.77
C GLY A 438 19.28 13.85 32.83
N SER A 439 19.95 12.70 32.96
CA SER A 439 21.07 12.49 33.88
C SER A 439 22.45 12.75 33.26
N ALA A 440 22.52 13.22 32.00
CA ALA A 440 23.79 13.48 31.33
C ALA A 440 24.55 14.62 32.02
N LYS A 441 25.86 14.47 32.16
CA LYS A 441 26.75 15.42 32.85
C LYS A 441 27.86 15.90 31.92
N SER A 442 28.56 16.96 32.32
CA SER A 442 29.74 17.47 31.62
C SER A 442 29.43 17.86 30.16
N THR A 443 30.37 17.67 29.24
CA THR A 443 30.30 18.11 27.84
C THR A 443 29.08 17.59 27.09
N GLU A 444 28.60 16.39 27.40
CA GLU A 444 27.41 15.81 26.77
C GLU A 444 26.13 16.46 27.28
N GLY A 445 26.04 16.74 28.58
CA GLY A 445 24.93 17.51 29.16
C GLY A 445 24.85 18.92 28.58
N ASP A 446 26.01 19.58 28.37
CA ASP A 446 26.07 20.90 27.75
C ASP A 446 25.72 20.87 26.25
N ARG A 447 26.05 19.79 25.54
CA ARG A 447 25.66 19.57 24.15
C ARG A 447 24.13 19.43 24.02
N LEU A 448 23.54 18.51 24.79
CA LEU A 448 22.10 18.26 24.81
C LEU A 448 21.30 19.50 25.25
N ARG A 449 21.82 20.25 26.22
CA ARG A 449 21.20 21.51 26.65
C ARG A 449 21.18 22.55 25.52
N ARG A 450 22.29 22.70 24.79
CA ARG A 450 22.35 23.64 23.65
C ARG A 450 21.43 23.21 22.52
N GLU A 451 21.36 21.92 22.22
CA GLU A 451 20.47 21.35 21.21
C GLU A 451 18.99 21.59 21.56
N ALA A 452 18.57 21.26 22.79
CA ALA A 452 17.22 21.53 23.29
C ALA A 452 16.86 23.01 23.23
N THR A 453 17.82 23.87 23.61
CA THR A 453 17.64 25.33 23.60
C THR A 453 17.44 25.84 22.18
N ALA A 454 18.25 25.37 21.23
CA ALA A 454 18.13 25.75 19.82
C ALA A 454 16.79 25.30 19.22
N MET A 455 16.32 24.10 19.54
CA MET A 455 15.00 23.62 19.09
C MET A 455 13.86 24.44 19.69
N CYS A 456 13.92 24.76 20.99
CA CYS A 456 12.94 25.67 21.60
C CYS A 456 12.98 27.07 20.96
N ASP A 457 14.16 27.60 20.61
CA ASP A 457 14.28 28.90 19.92
C ASP A 457 13.70 28.87 18.51
N LEU A 458 13.91 27.76 17.78
CA LEU A 458 13.29 27.52 16.47
C LEU A 458 11.76 27.48 16.58
N ILE A 459 11.23 26.71 17.54
CA ILE A 459 9.78 26.57 17.77
C ILE A 459 9.16 27.91 18.18
N GLU A 460 9.78 28.64 19.10
CA GLU A 460 9.26 29.94 19.54
C GLU A 460 9.25 30.98 18.41
N ASP A 461 10.10 30.78 17.40
CA ASP A 461 10.26 31.54 16.16
C ASP A 461 10.19 33.06 16.37
N ARG A 462 10.96 33.56 17.35
CA ARG A 462 10.95 34.99 17.71
C ARG A 462 11.38 35.90 16.57
N SER A 463 12.13 35.37 15.62
CA SER A 463 12.58 36.06 14.41
C SER A 463 11.61 35.97 13.23
N PHE A 464 10.49 35.25 13.35
CA PHE A 464 9.51 35.02 12.28
C PHE A 464 10.13 34.42 11.00
N THR A 465 11.10 33.53 11.18
CA THR A 465 11.93 32.94 10.12
C THR A 465 11.62 31.48 9.83
N PHE A 466 10.74 30.85 10.62
CA PHE A 466 10.43 29.42 10.51
C PHE A 466 8.97 29.17 10.14
N TRP A 467 7.98 29.50 10.98
CA TRP A 467 6.57 29.10 10.76
C TRP A 467 5.95 29.77 9.53
N GLY A 468 6.16 31.08 9.36
CA GLY A 468 5.68 31.81 8.18
C GLY A 468 6.27 31.25 6.87
N PRO A 469 7.61 31.12 6.78
CA PRO A 469 8.24 30.45 5.64
C PRO A 469 7.83 28.99 5.46
N LEU A 470 7.59 28.21 6.51
CA LEU A 470 7.14 26.80 6.42
C LEU A 470 5.78 26.71 5.73
N LYS A 471 4.85 27.61 6.10
CA LYS A 471 3.54 27.76 5.44
C LYS A 471 3.67 28.08 3.95
N GLN A 472 4.66 28.89 3.57
CA GLN A 472 4.92 29.15 2.15
C GLN A 472 5.50 27.93 1.44
N VAL A 473 6.43 27.19 2.07
CA VAL A 473 6.96 25.94 1.54
C VAL A 473 5.85 24.92 1.28
N ILE A 474 4.91 24.77 2.22
CA ILE A 474 3.75 23.90 2.07
C ILE A 474 2.92 24.30 0.85
N ARG A 475 2.61 25.60 0.69
CA ARG A 475 1.83 26.11 -0.45
C ARG A 475 2.53 25.90 -1.79
N ASP A 476 3.85 26.03 -1.84
CA ASP A 476 4.62 25.84 -3.06
C ASP A 476 4.77 24.34 -3.42
N MET A 477 4.85 23.47 -2.39
CA MET A 477 4.93 22.01 -2.57
C MET A 477 3.58 21.39 -2.96
N GLU A 478 2.46 21.94 -2.48
CA GLU A 478 1.11 21.42 -2.71
C GLU A 478 0.82 21.13 -4.21
N PRO A 479 0.92 22.08 -5.15
CA PRO A 479 0.60 21.83 -6.56
C PRO A 479 1.49 20.74 -7.18
N ILE A 480 2.73 20.60 -6.72
CA ILE A 480 3.66 19.55 -7.18
C ILE A 480 3.25 18.19 -6.62
N CYS A 481 2.86 18.11 -5.35
CA CYS A 481 2.38 16.88 -4.73
C CYS A 481 1.07 16.40 -5.35
N LEU A 482 0.14 17.33 -5.62
CA LEU A 482 -1.11 17.04 -6.33
C LEU A 482 -0.86 16.51 -7.74
N ALA A 483 0.04 17.16 -8.49
CA ALA A 483 0.45 16.67 -9.80
C ALA A 483 1.07 15.27 -9.71
N THR A 484 1.89 15.00 -8.69
CA THR A 484 2.49 13.68 -8.45
C THR A 484 1.40 12.62 -8.25
N ASN A 485 0.44 12.87 -7.35
CA ASN A 485 -0.63 11.92 -7.04
C ASN A 485 -1.52 11.63 -8.26
N ILE A 486 -1.88 12.66 -9.04
CA ILE A 486 -2.64 12.49 -10.30
C ILE A 486 -1.83 11.64 -11.28
N ASN A 487 -0.53 11.92 -11.40
CA ASN A 487 0.34 11.27 -12.38
C ASN A 487 0.81 9.87 -11.96
N GLN A 488 0.51 9.41 -10.75
CA GLN A 488 0.76 8.04 -10.27
C GLN A 488 -0.43 7.09 -10.47
N GLN A 489 -1.54 7.56 -11.05
CA GLN A 489 -2.71 6.71 -11.30
C GLN A 489 -2.51 5.82 -12.51
N ASP A 490 -2.96 4.57 -12.46
CA ASP A 490 -2.81 3.64 -13.60
C ASP A 490 -3.38 4.14 -14.92
N ALA A 491 -4.38 5.02 -14.83
CA ALA A 491 -5.11 5.56 -15.95
C ALA A 491 -4.65 6.96 -16.38
N THR A 492 -3.56 7.51 -15.82
CA THR A 492 -3.12 8.89 -16.13
C THR A 492 -2.81 9.04 -17.61
N ARG A 493 -3.66 9.79 -18.31
CA ARG A 493 -3.56 10.04 -19.75
C ARG A 493 -2.71 11.28 -20.07
N PRO A 494 -2.28 11.48 -21.33
CA PRO A 494 -1.44 12.64 -21.69
C PRO A 494 -2.16 13.98 -21.55
N ASP A 495 -3.49 14.03 -21.72
CA ASP A 495 -4.29 15.23 -21.47
C ASP A 495 -4.24 15.64 -19.99
N GLU A 496 -4.32 14.65 -19.10
CA GLU A 496 -4.27 14.83 -17.66
C GLU A 496 -2.89 15.34 -17.22
N VAL A 497 -1.82 14.75 -17.76
CA VAL A 497 -0.44 15.23 -17.53
C VAL A 497 -0.27 16.69 -17.97
N LEU A 498 -0.74 17.06 -19.17
CA LEU A 498 -0.65 18.44 -19.65
C LEU A 498 -1.38 19.43 -18.73
N LEU A 499 -2.55 19.05 -18.22
CA LEU A 499 -3.30 19.88 -17.27
C LEU A 499 -2.57 20.02 -15.93
N THR A 500 -1.91 18.97 -15.43
CA THR A 500 -1.06 19.10 -14.22
C THR A 500 0.12 20.05 -14.44
N LEU A 501 0.78 19.98 -15.61
CA LEU A 501 1.85 20.92 -15.99
C LEU A 501 1.34 22.36 -16.09
N ALA A 502 0.18 22.56 -16.71
CA ALA A 502 -0.46 23.87 -16.84
C ALA A 502 -0.78 24.47 -15.47
N GLY A 503 -1.34 23.67 -14.55
CA GLY A 503 -1.64 24.12 -13.18
C GLY A 503 -0.39 24.52 -12.40
N MET A 504 0.68 23.71 -12.45
CA MET A 504 1.97 24.07 -11.85
C MET A 504 2.54 25.35 -12.46
N TYR A 505 2.51 25.49 -13.79
CA TYR A 505 2.96 26.70 -14.48
C TYR A 505 2.19 27.95 -14.03
N LEU A 506 0.85 27.90 -14.01
CA LEU A 506 0.02 29.03 -13.59
C LEU A 506 0.27 29.41 -12.13
N HIS A 507 0.47 28.41 -11.25
CA HIS A 507 0.81 28.65 -9.85
C HIS A 507 2.15 29.40 -9.72
N PHE A 508 3.23 28.87 -10.30
CA PHE A 508 4.55 29.48 -10.15
C PHE A 508 4.69 30.79 -10.94
N ALA A 509 4.02 30.94 -12.08
CA ALA A 509 3.97 32.20 -12.83
C ALA A 509 3.33 33.34 -12.03
N ALA A 510 2.41 33.01 -11.13
CA ALA A 510 1.74 33.96 -10.22
C ALA A 510 2.40 34.04 -8.82
N HIS A 511 3.62 33.54 -8.67
CA HIS A 511 4.33 33.53 -7.40
C HIS A 511 4.89 34.93 -7.06
N ASP A 512 4.82 35.31 -5.78
CA ASP A 512 5.15 36.67 -5.31
C ASP A 512 6.68 36.92 -5.28
N ASP A 513 7.47 35.88 -5.01
CA ASP A 513 8.94 35.91 -5.12
C ASP A 513 9.39 35.73 -6.58
N ASP A 514 9.97 36.79 -7.15
CA ASP A 514 10.50 36.85 -8.51
C ASP A 514 11.52 35.73 -8.81
N LYS A 515 12.38 35.38 -7.84
CA LYS A 515 13.42 34.37 -8.03
C LYS A 515 12.80 32.98 -8.12
N ILE A 516 11.77 32.70 -7.32
CA ILE A 516 11.03 31.44 -7.39
C ILE A 516 10.22 31.38 -8.69
N ARG A 517 9.48 32.45 -9.01
CA ARG A 517 8.70 32.55 -10.25
C ARG A 517 9.57 32.26 -11.48
N ASP A 518 10.61 33.07 -11.69
CA ASP A 518 11.42 33.00 -12.90
C ASP A 518 12.21 31.68 -12.94
N GLY A 519 12.69 31.22 -11.78
CA GLY A 519 13.43 29.97 -11.65
C GLY A 519 12.60 28.71 -11.92
N MET A 520 11.34 28.68 -11.47
CA MET A 520 10.42 27.56 -11.69
C MET A 520 9.81 27.60 -13.09
N VAL A 521 9.36 28.75 -13.58
CA VAL A 521 8.85 28.91 -14.95
C VAL A 521 9.89 28.45 -15.97
N LYS A 522 11.15 28.89 -15.83
CA LYS A 522 12.25 28.47 -16.71
C LYS A 522 12.40 26.95 -16.76
N ARG A 523 12.26 26.26 -15.64
CA ARG A 523 12.46 24.79 -15.54
C ARG A 523 11.26 23.99 -16.02
N LEU A 524 10.05 24.46 -15.71
CA LEU A 524 8.82 23.91 -16.26
C LEU A 524 8.85 23.96 -17.79
N GLU A 525 9.22 25.11 -18.37
CA GLU A 525 9.35 25.27 -19.83
C GLU A 525 10.46 24.39 -20.41
N LYS A 526 11.61 24.27 -19.72
CA LYS A 526 12.71 23.42 -20.17
C LYS A 526 12.28 21.95 -20.26
N ARG A 527 11.63 21.42 -19.22
CA ARG A 527 11.12 20.04 -19.22
C ARG A 527 9.99 19.85 -20.22
N TRP A 528 9.07 20.80 -20.34
CA TRP A 528 8.00 20.79 -21.34
C TRP A 528 8.53 20.75 -22.78
N LYS A 529 9.63 21.43 -23.06
CA LYS A 529 10.30 21.38 -24.37
C LYS A 529 10.74 19.96 -24.73
N ASP A 530 11.16 19.17 -23.75
CA ASP A 530 11.70 17.82 -23.96
C ASP A 530 10.63 16.72 -24.05
N MET A 531 9.41 17.01 -23.63
CA MET A 531 8.30 16.07 -23.71
C MET A 531 7.66 16.00 -25.12
N ASP A 532 6.89 14.95 -25.39
CA ASP A 532 6.11 14.82 -26.62
C ASP A 532 4.88 15.74 -26.59
N GLN A 533 5.10 17.01 -26.95
CA GLN A 533 4.06 18.03 -26.99
C GLN A 533 2.93 17.67 -27.96
N SER A 534 3.25 16.97 -29.05
CA SER A 534 2.27 16.60 -30.08
C SER A 534 1.24 15.62 -29.52
N LEU A 535 1.70 14.61 -28.78
CA LEU A 535 0.87 13.64 -28.07
C LEU A 535 -0.02 14.34 -27.04
N MET A 536 0.56 15.17 -26.17
CA MET A 536 -0.17 15.78 -25.04
C MET A 536 -1.19 16.84 -25.49
N VAL A 537 -0.81 17.75 -26.40
CA VAL A 537 -1.71 18.78 -26.91
C VAL A 537 -2.86 18.14 -27.68
N LEU A 538 -2.58 17.15 -28.54
CA LEU A 538 -3.63 16.49 -29.31
C LEU A 538 -4.53 15.63 -28.42
N SER A 539 -3.99 14.96 -27.40
CA SER A 539 -4.81 14.20 -26.44
C SER A 539 -5.76 15.11 -25.66
N LEU A 540 -5.31 16.31 -25.26
CA LEU A 540 -6.18 17.28 -24.58
C LEU A 540 -7.31 17.78 -25.50
N ILE A 541 -6.99 18.04 -26.77
CA ILE A 541 -7.97 18.44 -27.77
C ILE A 541 -8.97 17.32 -28.02
N LEU A 542 -8.51 16.07 -28.10
CA LEU A 542 -9.35 14.88 -28.28
C LEU A 542 -10.01 14.43 -26.97
N ASN A 543 -9.97 15.23 -25.90
CA ASN A 543 -10.85 14.99 -24.77
C ASN A 543 -12.19 15.71 -25.06
N PRO A 544 -13.31 15.00 -25.27
CA PRO A 544 -14.60 15.59 -25.65
C PRO A 544 -15.17 16.53 -24.58
N PHE A 545 -14.68 16.47 -23.35
CA PHE A 545 -15.11 17.36 -22.26
C PHE A 545 -14.26 18.64 -22.14
N GLU A 546 -13.12 18.70 -22.83
CA GLU A 546 -12.15 19.80 -22.71
C GLU A 546 -11.95 20.53 -24.04
N ILE A 547 -11.76 19.79 -25.15
CA ILE A 547 -11.63 20.32 -26.52
C ILE A 547 -10.64 21.50 -26.60
N LEU A 548 -11.14 22.73 -26.69
CA LEU A 548 -10.34 23.96 -26.76
C LEU A 548 -10.49 24.85 -25.51
N CYS A 549 -11.33 24.47 -24.54
CA CYS A 549 -11.77 25.34 -23.44
C CYS A 549 -10.65 25.67 -22.44
N ARG A 550 -9.60 24.85 -22.38
CA ARG A 550 -8.48 24.99 -21.42
C ARG A 550 -7.33 25.85 -21.91
N PHE A 551 -7.26 26.11 -23.21
CA PHE A 551 -6.20 26.93 -23.76
C PHE A 551 -6.49 28.42 -23.55
N GLY A 552 -5.43 29.20 -23.37
CA GLY A 552 -5.53 30.66 -23.25
C GLY A 552 -6.08 31.30 -24.52
N PRO A 553 -6.67 32.50 -24.44
CA PRO A 553 -7.31 33.19 -25.57
C PRO A 553 -6.34 33.46 -26.74
N ASN A 554 -5.03 33.55 -26.44
CA ASN A 554 -3.98 33.80 -27.42
C ASN A 554 -3.17 32.54 -27.77
N ALA A 555 -3.66 31.35 -27.44
CA ALA A 555 -2.95 30.11 -27.70
C ALA A 555 -2.66 29.93 -29.20
N PRO A 556 -1.44 29.53 -29.59
CA PRO A 556 -1.03 29.44 -31.00
C PRO A 556 -1.62 28.21 -31.74
N ILE A 557 -2.87 27.85 -31.47
CA ILE A 557 -3.57 26.63 -31.88
C ILE A 557 -4.62 26.88 -32.97
N SER A 558 -4.24 27.54 -34.06
CA SER A 558 -5.17 27.78 -35.17
C SER A 558 -5.63 26.47 -35.84
N ARG A 559 -6.83 26.46 -36.42
CA ARG A 559 -7.39 25.30 -37.15
C ARG A 559 -6.41 24.66 -38.15
N LEU A 560 -5.65 25.49 -38.89
CA LEU A 560 -4.66 24.99 -39.84
C LEU A 560 -3.48 24.29 -39.15
N LYS A 561 -3.02 24.81 -38.00
CA LYS A 561 -1.97 24.17 -37.21
C LYS A 561 -2.46 22.87 -36.59
N LEU A 562 -3.67 22.86 -36.03
CA LEU A 562 -4.28 21.66 -35.46
C LEU A 562 -4.50 20.57 -36.51
N ARG A 563 -4.93 20.94 -37.73
CA ARG A 563 -5.03 20.00 -38.86
C ARG A 563 -3.68 19.37 -39.19
N LYS A 564 -2.59 20.16 -39.23
CA LYS A 564 -1.25 19.64 -39.48
C LYS A 564 -0.80 18.69 -38.37
N LEU A 565 -1.00 19.08 -37.11
CA LEU A 565 -0.72 18.25 -35.94
C LEU A 565 -1.47 16.90 -36.01
N PHE A 566 -2.76 16.94 -36.30
CA PHE A 566 -3.57 15.74 -36.46
C PHE A 566 -3.02 14.84 -37.57
N ILE A 567 -2.71 15.39 -38.75
CA ILE A 567 -2.16 14.62 -39.88
C ILE A 567 -0.83 13.97 -39.52
N GLU A 568 0.05 14.70 -38.81
CA GLU A 568 1.36 14.20 -38.36
C GLU A 568 1.20 13.01 -37.42
N VAL A 569 0.43 13.18 -36.34
CA VAL A 569 0.26 12.13 -35.32
C VAL A 569 -0.58 10.97 -35.85
N PHE A 570 -1.58 11.23 -36.70
CA PHE A 570 -2.36 10.19 -37.37
C PHE A 570 -1.50 9.37 -38.33
N GLY A 571 -0.65 10.04 -39.11
CA GLY A 571 0.32 9.38 -39.98
C GLY A 571 1.31 8.51 -39.19
N ARG A 572 1.74 8.97 -38.01
CA ARG A 572 2.56 8.20 -37.07
C ARG A 572 1.85 6.92 -36.61
N VAL A 573 0.59 6.99 -36.22
CA VAL A 573 -0.18 5.79 -35.82
C VAL A 573 -0.37 4.84 -37.01
N GLN A 574 -0.61 5.38 -38.21
CA GLN A 574 -0.79 4.57 -39.42
C GLN A 574 0.50 3.92 -39.95
N SER A 575 1.67 4.38 -39.53
CA SER A 575 2.95 3.76 -39.91
C SER A 575 3.26 2.49 -39.12
N SER A 576 2.41 2.12 -38.16
CA SER A 576 2.54 0.89 -37.39
C SER A 576 2.71 -0.34 -38.29
N PRO A 577 3.65 -1.26 -37.99
CA PRO A 577 3.82 -2.51 -38.73
C PRO A 577 2.57 -3.40 -38.75
N HIS A 578 1.67 -3.22 -37.77
CA HIS A 578 0.41 -3.96 -37.69
C HIS A 578 -0.65 -3.44 -38.69
N ASN A 579 -0.45 -2.24 -39.24
CA ASN A 579 -1.34 -1.68 -40.26
C ASN A 579 -0.93 -2.16 -41.67
N LYS A 580 -1.71 -3.11 -42.20
CA LYS A 580 -1.52 -3.74 -43.51
C LYS A 580 -2.23 -3.02 -44.67
N ASP A 581 -2.86 -1.88 -44.43
CA ASP A 581 -3.49 -1.09 -45.47
C ASP A 581 -2.44 -0.62 -46.51
N ASP A 582 -2.85 -0.53 -47.78
CA ASP A 582 -2.04 0.13 -48.81
C ASP A 582 -2.02 1.66 -48.63
N ASN A 583 -1.13 2.35 -49.34
CA ASN A 583 -0.95 3.80 -49.22
C ASN A 583 -2.19 4.61 -49.67
N GLU A 584 -2.98 4.10 -50.61
CA GLU A 584 -4.20 4.76 -51.10
C GLU A 584 -5.29 4.71 -50.03
N THR A 585 -5.49 3.54 -49.43
CA THR A 585 -6.40 3.28 -48.31
C THR A 585 -6.00 4.11 -47.08
N LYS A 586 -4.71 4.16 -46.74
CA LYS A 586 -4.22 5.01 -45.64
C LYS A 586 -4.55 6.48 -45.87
N THR A 587 -4.35 6.95 -47.11
CA THR A 587 -4.64 8.34 -47.50
C THR A 587 -6.13 8.64 -47.42
N ALA A 588 -7.00 7.78 -47.96
CA ALA A 588 -8.44 7.93 -47.90
C ALA A 588 -8.98 7.96 -46.45
N LYS A 589 -8.51 7.03 -45.59
CA LYS A 589 -8.86 7.00 -44.16
C LYS A 589 -8.43 8.28 -43.44
N ARG A 590 -7.22 8.76 -43.73
CA ARG A 590 -6.70 10.00 -43.15
C ARG A 590 -7.51 11.21 -43.57
N GLU A 591 -7.84 11.35 -44.86
CA GLU A 591 -8.65 12.46 -45.35
C GLU A 591 -10.05 12.46 -44.74
N ALA A 592 -10.70 11.30 -44.66
CA ALA A 592 -12.00 11.16 -44.02
C ALA A 592 -11.95 11.52 -42.52
N ALA A 593 -10.94 11.05 -41.79
CA ALA A 593 -10.76 11.36 -40.36
C ALA A 593 -10.46 12.85 -40.11
N VAL A 594 -9.69 13.49 -41.00
CA VAL A 594 -9.40 14.93 -40.91
C VAL A 594 -10.67 15.77 -41.05
N MET A 595 -11.59 15.38 -41.94
CA MET A 595 -12.87 16.11 -42.09
C MET A 595 -13.69 16.04 -40.80
N VAL A 596 -13.81 14.85 -40.19
CA VAL A 596 -14.50 14.69 -38.90
C VAL A 596 -13.79 15.43 -37.77
N PHE A 597 -12.45 15.44 -37.76
CA PHE A 597 -11.71 16.23 -36.77
C PHE A 597 -11.99 17.73 -36.89
N LEU A 598 -12.14 18.27 -38.10
CA LEU A 598 -12.52 19.66 -38.30
C LEU A 598 -13.95 19.94 -37.85
N GLU A 599 -14.89 19.03 -38.08
CA GLU A 599 -16.27 19.12 -37.56
C GLU A 599 -16.28 19.09 -36.02
N TYR A 600 -15.48 18.20 -35.41
CA TYR A 600 -15.29 18.11 -33.97
C TYR A 600 -14.76 19.42 -33.37
N LEU A 601 -13.71 20.01 -33.95
CA LEU A 601 -13.18 21.33 -33.53
C LEU A 601 -14.19 22.47 -33.69
N SER A 602 -15.15 22.30 -34.59
CA SER A 602 -16.21 23.28 -34.87
C SER A 602 -17.46 23.04 -34.03
N THR A 603 -17.52 21.93 -33.28
CA THR A 603 -18.72 21.44 -32.60
C THR A 603 -19.94 21.43 -33.53
N THR A 604 -19.77 20.90 -34.76
CA THR A 604 -20.81 20.79 -35.79
C THR A 604 -21.15 19.34 -36.10
N GLY A 605 -22.25 19.10 -36.83
CA GLY A 605 -22.68 17.75 -37.20
C GLY A 605 -23.09 16.94 -35.97
N ASP A 606 -22.77 15.65 -35.94
CA ASP A 606 -23.07 14.74 -34.83
C ASP A 606 -22.49 15.24 -33.49
N TRP A 607 -21.40 16.01 -33.51
CA TRP A 607 -20.81 16.59 -32.31
C TRP A 607 -21.63 17.74 -31.72
N LYS A 608 -22.45 18.41 -32.51
CA LYS A 608 -23.29 19.51 -32.01
C LYS A 608 -24.34 18.96 -31.04
N GLU A 609 -25.04 17.91 -31.45
CA GLU A 609 -26.05 17.22 -30.63
C GLU A 609 -25.43 16.69 -29.34
N PHE A 610 -24.27 16.03 -29.43
CA PHE A 610 -23.54 15.58 -28.24
C PHE A 610 -23.20 16.72 -27.27
N MET A 611 -22.75 17.87 -27.79
CA MET A 611 -22.36 19.02 -26.95
C MET A 611 -23.57 19.71 -26.30
N GLU A 612 -24.73 19.69 -26.95
CA GLU A 612 -26.00 20.19 -26.38
C GLU A 612 -26.47 19.29 -25.21
N ASP A 613 -26.22 17.97 -25.28
CA ASP A 613 -26.63 16.98 -24.28
C ASP A 613 -25.49 16.53 -23.33
N ILE A 614 -24.34 17.22 -23.31
CA ILE A 614 -23.15 16.79 -22.57
C ILE A 614 -23.37 16.69 -21.06
N GLU A 615 -24.27 17.52 -20.50
CA GLU A 615 -24.64 17.49 -19.08
C GLU A 615 -25.45 16.23 -18.75
N THR A 616 -26.43 15.89 -19.59
CA THR A 616 -27.22 14.65 -19.48
C THR A 616 -26.31 13.43 -19.59
N TRP A 617 -25.44 13.40 -20.61
CA TRP A 617 -24.45 12.33 -20.78
C TRP A 617 -23.56 12.17 -19.55
N THR A 618 -23.07 13.29 -19.01
CA THR A 618 -22.21 13.31 -17.81
C THR A 618 -22.93 12.71 -16.60
N GLY A 619 -24.23 12.98 -16.45
CA GLY A 619 -25.05 12.41 -15.39
C GLY A 619 -25.18 10.87 -15.49
N ASP A 620 -25.39 10.36 -16.69
CA ASP A 620 -25.69 8.94 -16.92
C ASP A 620 -24.43 8.06 -17.00
N TYR A 621 -23.39 8.54 -17.69
CA TYR A 621 -22.23 7.72 -18.05
C TYR A 621 -20.93 8.15 -17.36
N GLY A 622 -20.97 9.28 -16.65
CA GLY A 622 -19.79 9.99 -16.18
C GLY A 622 -19.02 10.62 -17.34
N LYS A 623 -17.86 11.18 -17.02
CA LYS A 623 -17.00 11.81 -18.02
C LYS A 623 -15.88 10.88 -18.45
N ASP A 624 -16.24 9.94 -19.31
CA ASP A 624 -15.33 8.95 -19.89
C ASP A 624 -15.19 9.16 -21.39
N PRO A 625 -14.03 9.66 -21.86
CA PRO A 625 -13.79 9.84 -23.29
C PRO A 625 -13.99 8.56 -24.09
N PHE A 626 -13.64 7.39 -23.54
CA PHE A 626 -13.74 6.13 -24.26
C PHE A 626 -15.18 5.76 -24.58
N LYS A 627 -16.12 6.01 -23.66
CA LYS A 627 -17.55 5.75 -23.89
C LYS A 627 -18.12 6.66 -24.98
N VAL A 628 -17.68 7.92 -25.02
CA VAL A 628 -18.10 8.87 -26.06
C VAL A 628 -17.64 8.36 -27.42
N TYR A 629 -16.37 8.01 -27.56
CA TYR A 629 -15.84 7.50 -28.83
C TYR A 629 -16.43 6.16 -29.24
N GLU A 630 -16.73 5.27 -28.29
CA GLU A 630 -17.43 4.01 -28.57
C GLU A 630 -18.85 4.26 -29.10
N PHE A 631 -19.58 5.21 -28.50
CA PHE A 631 -20.92 5.60 -28.95
C PHE A 631 -20.93 6.25 -30.33
N MET A 632 -19.95 7.13 -30.60
CA MET A 632 -19.85 7.84 -31.88
C MET A 632 -19.31 6.96 -33.02
N THR A 633 -18.70 5.81 -32.71
CA THR A 633 -18.11 4.92 -33.73
C THR A 633 -19.20 4.30 -34.60
N GLY A 634 -19.04 4.38 -35.93
CA GLY A 634 -19.87 3.64 -36.89
C GLY A 634 -20.74 4.50 -37.82
N SER A 635 -20.91 5.81 -37.58
CA SER A 635 -21.72 6.69 -38.43
C SER A 635 -21.16 6.87 -39.85
N SER A 636 -19.84 6.85 -40.00
CA SER A 636 -19.15 6.93 -41.29
C SER A 636 -17.74 6.33 -41.19
N LEU A 637 -17.08 6.14 -42.33
CA LEU A 637 -15.66 5.75 -42.36
C LEU A 637 -14.79 6.78 -41.62
N GLY A 638 -15.01 8.06 -41.87
CA GLY A 638 -14.28 9.15 -41.21
C GLY A 638 -14.48 9.15 -39.70
N MET A 639 -15.72 8.96 -39.24
CA MET A 639 -16.04 8.92 -37.81
C MET A 639 -15.39 7.71 -37.13
N THR A 640 -15.45 6.55 -37.79
CA THR A 640 -14.84 5.32 -37.29
C THR A 640 -13.33 5.46 -37.13
N GLU A 641 -12.63 6.00 -38.13
CA GLU A 641 -11.18 6.17 -38.07
C GLU A 641 -10.77 7.29 -37.10
N PHE A 642 -11.56 8.37 -37.00
CA PHE A 642 -11.38 9.42 -36.00
C PHE A 642 -11.51 8.86 -34.57
N CYS A 643 -12.58 8.12 -34.27
CA CYS A 643 -12.83 7.55 -32.94
C CYS A 643 -11.76 6.51 -32.54
N LYS A 644 -11.33 5.67 -33.50
CA LYS A 644 -10.21 4.72 -33.29
C LYS A 644 -8.92 5.46 -32.95
N PHE A 645 -8.61 6.53 -33.67
CA PHE A 645 -7.42 7.33 -33.43
C PHE A 645 -7.45 8.07 -32.09
N ALA A 646 -8.59 8.68 -31.74
CA ALA A 646 -8.76 9.32 -30.44
C ALA A 646 -8.60 8.32 -29.29
N THR A 647 -9.22 7.14 -29.43
CA THR A 647 -9.08 6.03 -28.47
C THR A 647 -7.63 5.55 -28.35
N HIS A 648 -6.89 5.50 -29.47
CA HIS A 648 -5.48 5.10 -29.49
C HIS A 648 -4.63 6.08 -28.66
N LEU A 649 -4.75 7.39 -28.91
CA LEU A 649 -4.00 8.41 -28.18
C LEU A 649 -4.36 8.46 -26.69
N LEU A 650 -5.65 8.42 -26.36
CA LEU A 650 -6.13 8.45 -24.98
C LEU A 650 -5.83 7.17 -24.20
N SER A 651 -5.51 6.07 -24.89
CA SER A 651 -5.06 4.83 -24.23
C SER A 651 -3.60 4.86 -23.77
N VAL A 652 -2.83 5.87 -24.17
CA VAL A 652 -1.47 6.08 -23.67
C VAL A 652 -1.52 6.44 -22.19
N VAL A 653 -0.66 5.81 -21.38
CA VAL A 653 -0.46 6.14 -19.98
C VAL A 653 0.97 6.60 -19.78
N MET A 654 1.15 7.68 -19.04
CA MET A 654 2.45 8.34 -18.88
C MET A 654 3.07 8.09 -17.50
N ASN A 655 2.95 6.89 -16.92
CA ASN A 655 3.63 6.53 -15.69
C ASN A 655 3.99 5.05 -15.59
N THR A 656 4.77 4.71 -14.57
CA THR A 656 5.24 3.36 -14.26
C THR A 656 4.63 2.85 -12.94
N ALA A 657 3.44 3.34 -12.59
CA ALA A 657 2.83 3.04 -11.29
C ALA A 657 2.50 1.55 -11.12
N GLY A 658 2.17 0.85 -12.21
CA GLY A 658 1.93 -0.58 -12.21
C GLY A 658 3.16 -1.39 -11.79
N THR A 659 4.35 -0.97 -12.22
CA THR A 659 5.61 -1.60 -11.80
C THR A 659 6.01 -1.24 -10.36
N GLU A 660 5.70 -0.03 -9.88
CA GLU A 660 5.92 0.35 -8.48
C GLU A 660 5.10 -0.53 -7.53
N ARG A 661 3.80 -0.73 -7.81
CA ARG A 661 2.94 -1.62 -7.00
C ARG A 661 3.40 -3.07 -7.03
N LEU A 662 3.88 -3.54 -8.19
CA LEU A 662 4.51 -4.85 -8.28
C LEU A 662 5.70 -4.94 -7.32
N PHE A 663 6.58 -3.94 -7.27
CA PHE A 663 7.73 -3.95 -6.38
C PHE A 663 7.36 -3.89 -4.89
N SER A 664 6.39 -3.06 -4.49
CA SER A 664 5.88 -3.07 -3.11
C SER A 664 5.36 -4.47 -2.74
N ASN A 665 4.61 -5.08 -3.65
CA ASN A 665 4.09 -6.43 -3.47
C ASN A 665 5.19 -7.53 -3.44
N LEU A 666 6.34 -7.29 -4.07
CA LEU A 666 7.51 -8.15 -3.93
C LEU A 666 8.21 -7.95 -2.57
N LYS A 667 8.35 -6.70 -2.10
CA LYS A 667 8.98 -6.35 -0.80
C LYS A 667 8.25 -6.98 0.38
N LEU A 668 6.93 -6.82 0.47
CA LEU A 668 6.11 -7.47 1.51
C LEU A 668 6.36 -8.96 1.65
N ARG A 669 6.42 -9.65 0.51
CA ARG A 669 6.64 -11.09 0.48
C ARG A 669 8.09 -11.50 0.74
N LEU A 670 9.01 -10.56 0.82
CA LEU A 670 10.42 -10.74 1.13
C LEU A 670 10.73 -10.53 2.61
N ASP A 671 10.15 -9.50 3.22
CA ASP A 671 10.49 -9.02 4.57
C ASP A 671 10.00 -9.97 5.67
N ASP A 672 9.02 -10.81 5.33
CA ASP A 672 8.56 -11.88 6.18
C ASP A 672 9.69 -12.91 6.46
N ARG A 673 10.17 -12.98 7.73
CA ARG A 673 11.34 -13.78 8.20
C ARG A 673 11.37 -15.24 7.69
N ARG A 674 10.24 -15.80 7.25
CA ARG A 674 10.05 -17.19 6.80
C ARG A 674 10.07 -17.37 5.27
N ALA A 675 10.18 -16.30 4.48
CA ALA A 675 9.96 -16.30 3.04
C ALA A 675 11.19 -15.95 2.18
N ARG A 676 12.43 -16.35 2.58
CA ARG A 676 13.65 -16.31 1.73
C ARG A 676 13.45 -17.06 0.41
N THR A 677 12.82 -16.39 -0.55
CA THR A 677 12.30 -16.96 -1.79
C THR A 677 13.13 -16.42 -2.96
N LYS A 678 13.47 -17.29 -3.92
CA LYS A 678 14.13 -16.89 -5.17
C LYS A 678 13.23 -15.92 -5.95
N ILE A 679 13.84 -14.98 -6.69
CA ILE A 679 13.12 -13.94 -7.45
C ILE A 679 12.07 -14.57 -8.37
N GLU A 680 12.42 -15.63 -9.09
CA GLU A 680 11.49 -16.36 -9.98
C GLU A 680 10.20 -16.80 -9.26
N LYS A 681 10.35 -17.36 -8.06
CA LYS A 681 9.20 -17.84 -7.28
C LYS A 681 8.41 -16.69 -6.65
N LEU A 682 9.08 -15.58 -6.32
CA LEU A 682 8.44 -14.36 -5.84
C LEU A 682 7.58 -13.72 -6.93
N ALA A 683 8.11 -13.61 -8.14
CA ALA A 683 7.39 -13.13 -9.32
C ALA A 683 6.14 -13.97 -9.61
N LYS A 684 6.26 -15.30 -9.57
CA LYS A 684 5.11 -16.21 -9.74
C LYS A 684 4.03 -15.97 -8.68
N LYS A 685 4.41 -15.82 -7.41
CA LYS A 685 3.47 -15.50 -6.33
C LYS A 685 2.81 -14.13 -6.53
N ALA A 686 3.56 -13.13 -6.99
CA ALA A 686 3.02 -11.79 -7.28
C ALA A 686 1.94 -11.82 -8.35
N ARG A 687 2.22 -12.49 -9.47
CA ARG A 687 1.27 -12.63 -10.58
C ARG A 687 -0.01 -13.36 -10.15
N VAL A 688 0.13 -14.47 -9.43
CA VAL A 688 -1.03 -15.24 -8.93
C VAL A 688 -1.82 -14.42 -7.90
N GLY A 689 -1.13 -13.74 -6.97
CA GLY A 689 -1.79 -12.91 -5.96
C GLY A 689 -2.55 -11.73 -6.57
N GLU A 690 -2.01 -11.09 -7.61
CA GLU A 690 -2.71 -10.02 -8.33
C GLU A 690 -3.99 -10.53 -9.00
N GLN A 691 -3.94 -11.70 -9.63
CA GLN A 691 -5.12 -12.31 -10.23
C GLN A 691 -6.18 -12.70 -9.17
N ILE A 692 -5.77 -13.26 -8.04
CA ILE A 692 -6.69 -13.61 -6.93
C ILE A 692 -7.39 -12.35 -6.42
N ARG A 693 -6.66 -11.25 -6.20
CA ARG A 693 -7.26 -9.97 -5.76
C ARG A 693 -8.30 -9.45 -6.75
N ARG A 694 -8.04 -9.57 -8.05
CA ARG A 694 -9.03 -9.20 -9.07
C ARG A 694 -10.28 -10.07 -9.01
N GLU A 695 -10.11 -11.38 -8.85
CA GLU A 695 -11.25 -12.30 -8.72
C GLU A 695 -12.06 -12.02 -7.45
N HIS A 696 -11.41 -11.70 -6.34
CA HIS A 696 -12.07 -11.28 -5.11
C HIS A 696 -12.84 -9.99 -5.29
N ALA A 697 -12.24 -9.01 -6.00
CA ALA A 697 -12.88 -7.76 -6.33
C ALA A 697 -14.12 -7.94 -7.21
N GLU A 698 -14.01 -8.75 -8.27
CA GLU A 698 -15.13 -9.10 -9.16
C GLU A 698 -16.26 -9.82 -8.43
N LYS A 699 -15.92 -10.65 -7.44
CA LYS A 699 -16.88 -11.38 -6.59
C LYS A 699 -17.37 -10.59 -5.39
N LYS A 700 -16.92 -9.35 -5.19
CA LYS A 700 -17.22 -8.51 -4.01
C LYS A 700 -16.93 -9.21 -2.67
N LEU A 701 -15.93 -10.11 -2.66
CA LEU A 701 -15.49 -10.84 -1.45
C LEU A 701 -14.57 -10.00 -0.59
N ILE A 702 -13.87 -9.08 -1.22
CA ILE A 702 -13.25 -7.93 -0.58
C ILE A 702 -14.17 -6.76 -0.92
N SER A 703 -14.34 -5.81 0.00
CA SER A 703 -14.79 -4.49 -0.41
C SER A 703 -13.73 -3.94 -1.35
N VAL A 704 -13.91 -4.16 -2.65
CA VAL A 704 -13.60 -3.07 -3.56
C VAL A 704 -14.44 -1.95 -2.98
N SER A 705 -13.82 -0.93 -2.40
CA SER A 705 -14.41 0.40 -2.43
C SER A 705 -15.16 0.44 -3.76
N GLU A 706 -16.50 0.48 -3.73
CA GLU A 706 -17.30 0.56 -4.96
C GLU A 706 -16.54 1.52 -5.85
N SER A 707 -16.27 1.22 -7.12
CA SER A 707 -15.60 2.19 -7.98
C SER A 707 -16.35 3.49 -7.78
N ARG A 708 -15.80 4.40 -6.95
CA ARG A 708 -16.65 5.44 -6.35
C ARG A 708 -17.13 6.18 -7.54
N LYS A 709 -18.46 6.34 -7.66
CA LYS A 709 -19.12 6.91 -8.84
C LYS A 709 -18.19 7.97 -9.39
N ARG A 710 -17.80 7.86 -10.67
CA ARG A 710 -16.99 8.86 -11.39
C ARG A 710 -17.63 10.24 -11.24
N HIS A 711 -17.39 10.87 -10.11
CA HIS A 711 -17.43 12.27 -9.84
C HIS A 711 -15.96 12.46 -9.50
N ASN A 712 -15.11 12.94 -10.39
CA ASN A 712 -15.10 14.34 -10.71
C ASN A 712 -14.09 14.65 -11.82
N HIS A 713 -14.57 15.24 -12.92
CA HIS A 713 -13.73 16.21 -13.65
C HIS A 713 -13.35 17.42 -12.81
N ALA A 714 -13.91 17.56 -11.61
CA ALA A 714 -13.40 18.57 -10.72
C ALA A 714 -11.91 18.35 -10.43
N ALA A 715 -11.27 17.17 -10.47
CA ALA A 715 -9.80 17.08 -10.23
C ALA A 715 -8.94 17.92 -11.22
N HIS A 716 -9.29 17.86 -12.51
CA HIS A 716 -8.64 18.59 -13.59
C HIS A 716 -9.10 20.04 -13.69
N ALA A 717 -10.40 20.29 -13.45
CA ALA A 717 -10.92 21.64 -13.34
C ALA A 717 -10.44 22.35 -12.04
N ARG A 718 -10.13 21.63 -10.96
CA ARG A 718 -9.65 22.14 -9.65
C ARG A 718 -8.24 22.72 -9.79
N LEU A 719 -7.34 22.11 -10.57
CA LEU A 719 -6.05 22.71 -10.93
C LEU A 719 -6.17 24.07 -11.68
N LEU A 720 -7.31 24.31 -12.33
CA LEU A 720 -7.60 25.52 -13.13
C LEU A 720 -8.70 26.44 -12.56
N THR A 721 -9.44 26.04 -11.51
CA THR A 721 -10.58 26.79 -10.90
C THR A 721 -10.88 26.47 -9.41
N VAL A 722 -10.12 25.61 -8.72
CA VAL A 722 -10.27 25.12 -7.31
C VAL A 722 -11.63 25.29 -6.60
N GLU A 723 -12.37 24.18 -6.46
CA GLU A 723 -12.96 23.74 -5.17
C GLU A 723 -12.99 22.19 -5.03
N ARG A 724 -12.33 21.72 -3.95
CA ARG A 724 -12.36 20.46 -3.16
C ARG A 724 -12.45 19.07 -3.77
N TYR A 725 -11.51 18.25 -3.29
CA TYR A 725 -11.28 16.80 -3.34
C TYR A 725 -12.32 15.97 -2.57
N SER A 726 -12.77 14.85 -3.16
CA SER A 726 -13.46 13.76 -2.43
C SER A 726 -13.25 12.36 -3.05
N ASP A 727 -12.44 12.21 -4.11
CA ASP A 727 -12.66 11.10 -5.06
C ASP A 727 -11.44 10.24 -5.44
N LEU A 728 -10.29 10.31 -4.73
CA LEU A 728 -9.04 9.72 -5.24
C LEU A 728 -8.12 9.03 -4.21
N LEU A 729 -8.65 8.12 -3.39
CA LEU A 729 -7.81 7.22 -2.58
C LEU A 729 -8.40 5.82 -2.51
N ASP A 730 -7.90 4.96 -3.39
CA ASP A 730 -7.86 3.52 -3.18
C ASP A 730 -6.40 3.11 -3.54
N ASN A 731 -5.72 2.43 -2.61
CA ASN A 731 -4.41 1.77 -2.71
C ASN A 731 -3.17 2.56 -2.24
N GLN A 732 -2.93 2.63 -0.92
CA GLN A 732 -1.60 2.93 -0.36
C GLN A 732 -1.23 2.11 0.88
N ASP A 733 -1.39 0.78 0.84
CA ASP A 733 -0.83 -0.07 1.90
C ASP A 733 0.60 -0.54 1.61
N ASP A 734 1.30 -0.77 2.73
CA ASP A 734 2.39 -1.74 2.90
C ASP A 734 3.85 -1.26 2.79
N GLU A 735 4.41 -0.70 3.88
CA GLU A 735 5.87 -0.68 4.13
C GLU A 735 6.21 -1.11 5.57
N ASP A 736 7.10 -2.12 5.67
CA ASP A 736 7.59 -2.80 6.88
C ASP A 736 8.34 -1.86 7.86
N GLU A 737 8.09 -2.03 9.17
CA GLU A 737 8.68 -1.27 10.27
C GLU A 737 10.20 -1.41 10.38
N THR A 738 10.79 -2.51 9.91
CA THR A 738 12.25 -2.72 10.00
C THR A 738 13.07 -2.06 8.88
N GLU A 739 12.46 -1.82 7.72
CA GLU A 739 13.02 -0.97 6.66
C GLU A 739 12.61 0.51 6.80
N ARG A 740 11.50 0.81 7.49
CA ARG A 740 11.08 2.17 7.86
C ARG A 740 12.26 2.97 8.42
N GLY A 741 13.06 2.39 9.33
CA GLY A 741 14.24 3.08 9.87
C GLY A 741 15.28 3.51 8.81
N ARG A 742 15.43 2.78 7.70
CA ARG A 742 16.40 3.12 6.62
C ARG A 742 15.80 4.00 5.53
N GLN A 743 14.49 3.96 5.35
CA GLN A 743 13.75 4.72 4.35
C GLN A 743 13.18 6.03 4.92
N LEU A 744 13.10 6.20 6.24
CA LEU A 744 12.71 7.44 6.88
C LEU A 744 13.89 8.40 7.03
N VAL A 745 13.61 9.69 6.95
CA VAL A 745 14.63 10.70 7.23
C VAL A 745 14.88 10.71 8.74
N GLN A 746 16.04 10.19 9.18
CA GLN A 746 16.37 10.07 10.61
C GLN A 746 17.02 11.33 11.23
N GLY A 747 17.13 12.42 10.47
CA GLY A 747 17.67 13.71 10.95
C GLY A 747 18.24 14.57 9.83
N GLU A 748 18.81 15.73 10.19
CA GLU A 748 19.36 16.71 9.24
C GLU A 748 20.38 16.13 8.26
N ALA A 749 21.28 15.26 8.73
CA ALA A 749 22.31 14.67 7.87
C ALA A 749 21.72 13.74 6.80
N GLY A 750 20.68 12.98 7.17
CA GLY A 750 19.90 12.16 6.25
C GLY A 750 19.17 13.02 5.22
N TRP A 751 18.51 14.09 5.68
CA TRP A 751 17.86 15.07 4.80
C TRP A 751 18.85 15.75 3.84
N ARG A 752 20.00 16.21 4.32
CA ARG A 752 21.02 16.88 3.48
C ARG A 752 21.53 15.95 2.37
N THR A 753 21.75 14.69 2.70
CA THR A 753 22.21 13.67 1.74
C THR A 753 21.13 13.41 0.69
N GLU A 754 19.88 13.30 1.15
CA GLU A 754 18.75 13.07 0.26
C GLU A 754 18.44 14.26 -0.63
N LEU A 755 18.41 15.46 -0.07
CA LEU A 755 18.23 16.68 -0.82
C LEU A 755 19.38 16.90 -1.82
N ALA A 756 20.61 16.55 -1.46
CA ALA A 756 21.73 16.55 -2.40
C ALA A 756 21.53 15.54 -3.53
N ARG A 757 20.95 14.36 -3.25
CA ARG A 757 20.54 13.37 -4.24
C ARG A 757 19.47 13.94 -5.17
N TRP A 758 18.40 14.55 -4.66
CA TRP A 758 17.34 15.15 -5.47
C TRP A 758 17.83 16.29 -6.35
N ILE A 759 18.59 17.22 -5.78
CA ILE A 759 19.20 18.32 -6.54
C ILE A 759 20.18 17.75 -7.58
N GLY A 760 20.92 16.69 -7.25
CA GLY A 760 21.79 15.98 -8.17
C GLY A 760 21.03 15.35 -9.33
N MET A 761 19.92 14.66 -9.06
CA MET A 761 19.03 14.07 -10.07
C MET A 761 18.43 15.16 -10.97
N ALA A 762 17.94 16.26 -10.39
CA ALA A 762 17.42 17.40 -11.13
C ALA A 762 18.49 18.04 -12.04
N ARG A 763 19.73 18.20 -11.53
CA ARG A 763 20.87 18.68 -12.34
C ARG A 763 21.27 17.70 -13.45
N ALA A 764 21.29 16.41 -13.16
CA ALA A 764 21.62 15.39 -14.14
C ALA A 764 20.58 15.35 -15.27
N ALA A 765 19.29 15.43 -14.91
CA ALA A 765 18.20 15.59 -15.87
C ALA A 765 18.37 16.87 -16.70
N GLU A 766 18.66 18.02 -16.07
CA GLU A 766 18.92 19.28 -16.78
C GLU A 766 20.11 19.19 -17.77
N LEU A 767 21.18 18.45 -17.44
CA LEU A 767 22.36 18.27 -18.32
C LEU A 767 22.07 17.31 -19.49
N GLN A 768 21.10 16.42 -19.33
CA GLN A 768 20.66 15.47 -20.34
C GLN A 768 19.53 16.01 -21.22
N GLU A 769 18.94 17.14 -20.84
CA GLU A 769 18.07 17.97 -21.67
C GLU A 769 18.95 18.78 -22.62
N SER A 770 18.82 18.56 -23.94
CA SER A 770 19.75 19.09 -24.95
C SER A 770 19.81 20.63 -24.91
N ASP A 771 21.00 21.19 -24.65
CA ASP A 771 21.30 22.61 -24.88
C ASP A 771 21.60 22.92 -26.37
N ASP A 772 21.66 21.90 -27.23
CA ASP A 772 21.93 22.05 -28.65
C ASP A 772 20.69 22.58 -29.40
N LEU A 773 20.65 23.90 -29.58
CA LEU A 773 20.12 24.47 -30.82
C LEU A 773 21.09 24.06 -31.94
N PRO A 774 20.66 23.40 -33.03
CA PRO A 774 21.44 23.47 -34.24
C PRO A 774 21.51 24.95 -34.63
N THR A 775 22.70 25.55 -34.49
CA THR A 775 23.05 26.77 -35.22
C THR A 775 22.70 26.50 -36.68
N PRO A 776 21.94 27.37 -37.36
CA PRO A 776 21.56 27.14 -38.74
C PRO A 776 22.79 27.23 -39.66
N GLN A 777 23.54 26.15 -39.74
CA GLN A 777 24.55 25.92 -40.75
C GLN A 777 24.05 24.79 -41.66
N GLU A 778 23.73 25.21 -42.89
CA GLU A 778 23.56 24.41 -44.11
C GLU A 778 22.81 23.07 -43.98
N VAL A 779 21.61 23.09 -43.41
CA VAL A 779 20.64 22.00 -43.63
C VAL A 779 20.01 22.13 -45.02
N SER A 780 19.97 21.01 -45.75
CA SER A 780 19.40 20.90 -47.10
C SER A 780 17.93 21.33 -47.15
N ALA A 781 17.43 21.71 -48.33
CA ALA A 781 16.04 22.14 -48.51
C ALA A 781 15.03 21.05 -48.10
N GLU A 782 15.40 19.77 -48.24
CA GLU A 782 14.58 18.61 -47.85
C GLU A 782 14.45 18.47 -46.33
N VAL A 783 15.53 18.71 -45.58
CA VAL A 783 15.50 18.72 -44.10
C VAL A 783 14.70 19.91 -43.58
N ARG A 784 14.76 21.07 -44.26
CA ARG A 784 13.90 22.23 -43.92
C ARG A 784 12.43 21.96 -44.21
N ALA A 785 12.10 21.26 -45.30
CA ALA A 785 10.73 20.87 -45.62
C ALA A 785 10.17 19.83 -44.62
N ALA A 786 10.98 18.86 -44.20
CA ALA A 786 10.63 17.89 -43.17
C ALA A 786 10.49 18.53 -41.77
N ALA A 787 11.37 19.47 -41.41
CA ALA A 787 11.28 20.23 -40.17
C ALA A 787 10.10 21.21 -40.16
N ALA A 788 9.73 21.80 -41.30
CA ALA A 788 8.55 22.66 -41.45
C ALA A 788 7.23 21.88 -41.43
N ALA A 789 7.26 20.56 -41.62
CA ALA A 789 6.11 19.68 -41.51
C ALA A 789 5.85 19.20 -40.08
N LYS A 790 6.84 19.30 -39.18
CA LYS A 790 6.77 18.86 -37.78
C LYS A 790 6.14 19.94 -36.90
N TRP A 791 5.33 19.54 -35.92
CA TRP A 791 4.75 20.47 -34.94
C TRP A 791 5.82 21.36 -34.32
N THR A 792 5.66 22.68 -34.46
CA THR A 792 6.56 23.64 -33.84
C THR A 792 6.36 23.61 -32.34
N LYS A 793 7.43 23.35 -31.58
CA LYS A 793 7.37 23.36 -30.12
C LYS A 793 6.82 24.70 -29.62
N VAL A 794 5.88 24.63 -28.68
CA VAL A 794 5.18 25.77 -28.08
C VAL A 794 5.55 25.85 -26.59
N THR A 795 5.50 27.04 -26.00
CA THR A 795 5.73 27.24 -24.56
C THR A 795 4.43 27.05 -23.77
N LEU A 796 4.52 26.64 -22.51
CA LEU A 796 3.37 26.62 -21.60
C LEU A 796 2.79 28.03 -21.45
N GLU A 797 3.64 29.05 -21.41
CA GLU A 797 3.21 30.45 -21.49
C GLU A 797 2.32 30.69 -22.71
N SER A 798 2.76 30.33 -23.91
CA SER A 798 1.96 30.57 -25.12
C SER A 798 0.63 29.83 -25.11
N LEU A 799 0.57 28.63 -24.52
CA LEU A 799 -0.63 27.79 -24.49
C LEU A 799 -1.65 28.23 -23.43
N PHE A 800 -1.20 28.72 -22.28
CA PHE A 800 -2.05 28.92 -21.10
C PHE A 800 -2.06 30.35 -20.55
N LYS A 801 -1.25 31.28 -21.10
CA LYS A 801 -1.26 32.68 -20.67
C LYS A 801 -2.64 33.30 -20.83
N GLY A 802 -3.09 33.96 -19.75
CA GLY A 802 -4.43 34.55 -19.68
C GLY A 802 -5.53 33.56 -19.29
N ALA A 803 -5.22 32.28 -19.11
CA ALA A 803 -6.08 31.38 -18.33
C ALA A 803 -6.16 31.91 -16.89
N LYS A 804 -7.35 31.85 -16.29
CA LYS A 804 -7.57 32.37 -14.93
C LYS A 804 -6.65 31.59 -13.96
N PRO A 805 -5.77 32.24 -13.20
CA PRO A 805 -4.97 31.53 -12.21
C PRO A 805 -5.89 30.94 -11.14
N PRO A 806 -5.60 29.73 -10.63
CA PRO A 806 -6.39 29.16 -9.55
C PRO A 806 -6.29 30.05 -8.30
N PRO A 807 -7.38 30.23 -7.52
CA PRO A 807 -7.30 30.86 -6.21
C PRO A 807 -6.40 30.01 -5.30
N ARG A 808 -5.51 30.65 -4.53
CA ARG A 808 -4.62 29.94 -3.58
C ARG A 808 -5.48 29.38 -2.43
N PRO A 809 -5.49 28.06 -2.19
CA PRO A 809 -6.25 27.48 -1.09
C PRO A 809 -5.69 27.95 0.26
N SER A 810 -6.56 28.02 1.28
CA SER A 810 -6.12 28.28 2.65
C SER A 810 -5.39 27.04 3.20
N LEU A 811 -4.52 27.22 4.22
CA LEU A 811 -3.84 26.08 4.83
C LEU A 811 -4.83 25.09 5.47
N ASP A 812 -5.93 25.59 6.04
CA ASP A 812 -6.99 24.75 6.59
C ASP A 812 -7.65 23.90 5.49
N GLU A 813 -7.76 24.43 4.27
CA GLU A 813 -8.24 23.66 3.12
C GLU A 813 -7.23 22.62 2.63
N ILE A 814 -5.93 22.87 2.80
CA ILE A 814 -4.87 21.91 2.47
C ILE A 814 -4.80 20.82 3.55
N ASP A 815 -4.89 21.18 4.83
CA ASP A 815 -4.88 20.28 5.97
C ASP A 815 -6.10 19.37 5.98
N ALA A 816 -7.31 19.91 5.74
CA ALA A 816 -8.52 19.09 5.62
C ALA A 816 -8.45 18.06 4.47
N ARG A 817 -7.65 18.31 3.43
CA ARG A 817 -7.37 17.33 2.37
C ARG A 817 -6.39 16.27 2.86
N ALA A 818 -5.27 16.71 3.44
CA ALA A 818 -4.22 15.83 3.96
C ALA A 818 -4.69 14.93 5.12
N ASP A 819 -5.69 15.35 5.89
CA ASP A 819 -6.28 14.56 6.97
C ASP A 819 -7.21 13.46 6.45
N VAL A 820 -7.97 13.72 5.39
CA VAL A 820 -8.72 12.68 4.68
C VAL A 820 -7.74 11.72 4.00
N ASP A 821 -6.65 12.25 3.43
CA ASP A 821 -5.57 11.45 2.85
C ASP A 821 -4.94 10.52 3.89
N TYR A 822 -4.54 11.06 5.05
CA TYR A 822 -3.93 10.31 6.13
C TYR A 822 -4.89 9.38 6.87
N LEU A 823 -6.16 9.75 7.08
CA LEU A 823 -7.15 8.89 7.74
C LEU A 823 -7.58 7.72 6.84
N ASN A 824 -7.55 7.88 5.52
CA ASN A 824 -7.76 6.76 4.61
C ASN A 824 -6.49 5.88 4.53
N ASP A 825 -5.30 6.49 4.50
CA ASP A 825 -4.02 5.77 4.65
C ASP A 825 -3.95 5.02 6.01
N LEU A 826 -4.60 5.54 7.06
CA LEU A 826 -4.70 4.88 8.37
C LEU A 826 -5.83 3.87 8.46
N ALA A 827 -6.97 4.08 7.80
CA ALA A 827 -8.08 3.12 7.80
C ALA A 827 -7.70 1.83 7.07
N ASP A 828 -6.86 1.96 6.05
CA ASP A 828 -6.25 0.82 5.35
C ASP A 828 -5.09 0.22 6.19
N ALA A 829 -4.32 1.04 6.93
CA ALA A 829 -3.34 0.54 7.92
C ALA A 829 -3.96 -0.06 9.21
N GLU A 830 -5.20 0.30 9.56
CA GLU A 830 -5.97 -0.25 10.69
C GLU A 830 -6.54 -1.64 10.36
N GLU A 831 -6.45 -2.10 9.10
CA GLU A 831 -6.62 -3.52 8.79
C GLU A 831 -5.47 -4.39 9.32
N ASP A 832 -4.36 -3.81 9.82
CA ASP A 832 -3.41 -4.49 10.72
C ASP A 832 -2.51 -3.52 11.53
N ALA A 833 -2.93 -3.13 12.74
CA ALA A 833 -2.07 -2.41 13.69
C ALA A 833 -2.12 -2.95 15.15
N ILE A 834 -1.21 -3.90 15.41
CA ILE A 834 -0.29 -4.10 16.57
C ILE A 834 -0.84 -4.22 18.02
N PRO A 835 -0.16 -4.98 18.91
CA PRO A 835 0.92 -4.40 19.74
C PRO A 835 2.16 -5.31 19.90
N HIS A 836 3.38 -4.81 19.63
CA HIS A 836 4.33 -4.07 20.48
C HIS A 836 5.20 -4.95 21.41
N ASP A 837 6.51 -4.67 21.32
CA ASP A 837 7.66 -5.03 22.17
C ASP A 837 7.87 -6.44 22.72
N GLY A 838 9.00 -7.01 22.32
CA GLY A 838 9.64 -8.16 22.96
C GLY A 838 11.14 -8.15 22.71
N ALA A 839 11.86 -7.26 23.41
CA ALA A 839 13.32 -7.25 23.46
C ALA A 839 13.87 -8.59 23.96
N VAL A 840 14.76 -9.28 23.22
CA VAL A 840 15.76 -10.23 23.74
C VAL A 840 16.98 -10.35 22.80
N TYR A 841 18.12 -9.91 23.32
CA TYR A 841 19.52 -10.38 23.23
C TYR A 841 20.12 -10.95 21.93
N ASP A 842 21.28 -10.38 21.59
CA ASP A 842 22.38 -11.02 20.87
C ASP A 842 22.68 -12.42 21.42
N GLU A 843 22.80 -13.40 20.53
CA GLU A 843 23.88 -14.40 20.62
C GLU A 843 24.05 -15.17 19.30
N ALA A 844 25.24 -15.01 18.74
CA ALA A 844 26.05 -15.97 17.99
C ALA A 844 25.47 -16.65 16.73
N ASP A 845 26.02 -16.22 15.59
CA ASP A 845 26.55 -17.09 14.53
C ASP A 845 26.92 -18.49 15.03
N THR A 846 26.38 -19.54 14.40
CA THR A 846 27.19 -20.60 13.78
C THR A 846 26.33 -21.63 13.04
N ASP A 847 26.88 -22.07 11.91
CA ASP A 847 26.63 -23.32 11.21
C ASP A 847 25.38 -23.47 10.32
N TYR A 848 25.55 -23.01 9.08
CA TYR A 848 24.91 -23.65 7.93
C TYR A 848 25.90 -23.85 6.77
N ARG A 849 26.33 -25.10 6.57
CA ARG A 849 26.79 -25.69 5.31
C ARG A 849 26.40 -27.17 5.33
N PRO A 850 26.17 -27.82 4.17
CA PRO A 850 25.41 -27.41 2.97
C PRO A 850 23.95 -27.87 3.00
#